data_AF-A0A0Q8AKI5-F1
#
_entry.id   AF-A0A0Q8AKI5-F1
#
_cell.length_a   1.000
_cell.length_b   1.000
_cell.length_c   1.000
_cell.angle_alpha   90.00
_cell.angle_beta   90.00
_cell.angle_gamma   90.00
#
_symmetry.space_group_name_H-M   'P 1'
#
loop_
_entity.id
_entity.type
_entity.pdbx_description
1 polymer ?
#
loop_
_entity_poly.entity_id
_entity_poly.type
_entity_poly.pdbx_seq_one_letter_code
_entity_poly.pdbx_strand_id
1 'polypeptide(L)'
;MRPALATTDITLSGWVVRSEDAAEVKVRLPDDAMLRAGRHPEAPGGAESGWFLGGDYEYCTSWDAPAGQGQIALVFEGVQGDAEVRVNGQYVGSVRSGYTESEVDVSDAVLRGVANDIRVHVRHVEQPSERWYPGSGLYRRVRVLVRPPVHFGRDSVRVRTTHLESSRASVSVDVRLSGPVAGETTVDAQLYADGVLVASGRVAAASGTIALDVVNPRPWTADDPFRYDLRVTATSDEEVLDTWRAPVGLRTVTVDAQQGLRVNGRRVLLAGACIHHDNGLLGAATHRAAEFRRVRLLKEAGFNAIRSAHNPLSRDMLDACDELGMYVVDELADYWFARKTQFDHSDRFRDTWRSDADALIAKDRNYASVIMYASGNEIPETATAAGVELSREITEHFHDADPTRPVTLAINLFLNAMVAMNASPYAVDGDGPEPAMAGSTEANVMINHIGRMMSVVSRLPRADRASRDAFATVDVAGYNYGLARYKGDVRRYPHRVILGSETLPGDVAKAWRLVQDIPAVIGDFVWAGWEYLGEAGVAVWVPGKKAGLAKPYPYVIAGPGMFDLTGRPDASLRLAQAAWGVLDEPAITVRPLDRVGRPYVRSAWRITDAVESWAWRGSEGKRAEVSVYSAADEVELVLNGRSVGRRGAGEKNHYRADFHVRWRPGVLLAIAYRAGEEVGRSELRSAADELNINVRPESDVLSADGDDLAFVHLELTDNDGVVEMLNEDTIEVEVTGPAELIGLGTANPAPETSFLSSSTSTYRGRALAILRSTGDAGIVRVLARSRRRGEAIADILAVPTESAHAVTPRDA
;
A
#
# COMPACT_ATOMS: atom_id res chain seq x y z
N MET A 1 33.79 23.69 17.84
CA MET A 1 32.62 23.49 16.95
C MET A 1 31.40 24.01 17.69
N ARG A 2 30.63 24.94 17.10
CA ARG A 2 29.32 25.30 17.68
C ARG A 2 28.43 24.05 17.55
N PRO A 3 27.73 23.60 18.61
CA PRO A 3 26.79 22.49 18.48
C PRO A 3 25.72 22.85 17.46
N ALA A 4 25.27 21.87 16.68
CA ALA A 4 24.17 22.05 15.74
C ALA A 4 22.92 22.51 16.52
N LEU A 5 22.43 23.72 16.24
CA LEU A 5 21.25 24.32 16.88
C LEU A 5 19.94 23.85 16.20
N ALA A 6 19.95 22.64 15.64
CA ALA A 6 18.81 22.02 14.98
C ALA A 6 18.76 20.55 15.33
N THR A 7 17.54 20.03 15.49
CA THR A 7 17.30 18.59 15.60
C THR A 7 17.98 17.86 14.45
N THR A 8 18.87 16.93 14.80
CA THR A 8 19.59 16.11 13.82
C THR A 8 18.96 14.72 13.75
N ASP A 9 18.65 14.28 12.54
CA ASP A 9 18.14 12.94 12.23
C ASP A 9 19.28 12.07 11.68
N ILE A 10 19.56 10.95 12.34
CA ILE A 10 20.72 10.09 12.04
C ILE A 10 20.25 8.68 11.77
N THR A 11 20.53 8.18 10.56
CA THR A 11 20.36 6.76 10.21
C THR A 11 21.47 5.92 10.82
N LEU A 12 21.09 4.88 11.55
CA LEU A 12 22.03 3.91 12.11
C LEU A 12 22.47 2.90 11.04
N SER A 13 23.76 2.57 11.02
CA SER A 13 24.34 1.59 10.09
C SER A 13 25.03 0.46 10.85
N GLY A 14 25.63 -0.51 10.14
CA GLY A 14 26.41 -1.58 10.77
C GLY A 14 25.60 -2.56 11.61
N TRP A 15 24.31 -2.70 11.31
CA TRP A 15 23.43 -3.62 12.03
C TRP A 15 23.83 -5.07 11.81
N VAL A 16 23.73 -5.85 12.88
CA VAL A 16 23.79 -7.30 12.85
C VAL A 16 22.54 -7.87 13.51
N VAL A 17 22.10 -9.04 13.06
CA VAL A 17 20.95 -9.74 13.60
C VAL A 17 21.32 -11.18 13.93
N ARG A 18 20.78 -11.68 15.04
CA ARG A 18 20.93 -13.06 15.49
C ARG A 18 19.55 -13.63 15.87
N SER A 19 19.26 -14.86 15.47
CA SER A 19 18.17 -15.66 16.05
C SER A 19 18.72 -16.73 17.00
N GLU A 20 17.90 -17.29 17.89
CA GLU A 20 18.33 -18.18 18.99
C GLU A 20 19.26 -19.33 18.56
N ASP A 21 19.16 -19.82 17.33
CA ASP A 21 19.95 -20.95 16.81
C ASP A 21 20.81 -20.64 15.57
N ALA A 22 20.95 -19.36 15.19
CA ALA A 22 21.68 -18.95 13.98
C ALA A 22 22.96 -18.16 14.24
N ALA A 23 23.86 -18.19 13.26
CA ALA A 23 25.00 -17.29 13.23
C ALA A 23 24.55 -15.83 13.08
N GLU A 24 25.36 -14.91 13.59
CA GLU A 24 25.18 -13.47 13.39
C GLU A 24 25.28 -13.12 11.89
N VAL A 25 24.32 -12.34 11.39
CA VAL A 25 24.26 -11.90 9.99
C VAL A 25 24.28 -10.38 9.95
N LYS A 26 25.12 -9.81 9.09
CA LYS A 26 25.09 -8.36 8.80
C LYS A 26 23.86 -8.03 7.99
N VAL A 27 23.14 -6.98 8.39
CA VAL A 27 21.95 -6.49 7.71
C VAL A 27 22.02 -4.98 7.55
N ARG A 28 21.27 -4.47 6.58
CA ARG A 28 21.03 -3.04 6.40
C ARG A 28 19.54 -2.83 6.53
N LEU A 29 19.12 -1.93 7.41
CA LEU A 29 17.72 -1.60 7.60
C LEU A 29 17.18 -0.81 6.39
N PRO A 30 15.87 -0.88 6.10
CA PRO A 30 14.87 -1.76 6.72
C PRO A 30 15.16 -3.25 6.47
N ASP A 31 14.76 -4.11 7.42
CA ASP A 31 15.01 -5.54 7.37
C ASP A 31 13.77 -6.36 7.74
N ASP A 32 13.41 -7.30 6.86
CA ASP A 32 12.38 -8.30 7.13
C ASP A 32 13.03 -9.67 7.36
N ALA A 33 13.10 -10.07 8.62
CA ALA A 33 13.73 -11.31 9.02
C ALA A 33 12.98 -12.56 8.56
N MET A 34 11.68 -12.46 8.22
CA MET A 34 10.92 -13.61 7.72
C MET A 34 11.45 -14.11 6.39
N LEU A 35 11.97 -13.22 5.53
CA LEU A 35 12.55 -13.62 4.24
C LEU A 35 13.77 -14.54 4.41
N ARG A 36 14.59 -14.27 5.45
CA ARG A 36 15.74 -15.12 5.79
C ARG A 36 15.33 -16.39 6.54
N ALA A 37 14.36 -16.29 7.45
CA ALA A 37 13.82 -17.45 8.16
C ALA A 37 13.18 -18.45 7.19
N GLY A 38 12.65 -17.96 6.07
CA GLY A 38 12.15 -18.78 4.98
C GLY A 38 10.73 -19.26 5.22
N ARG A 39 10.33 -20.27 4.42
CA ARG A 39 8.97 -20.80 4.40
C ARG A 39 8.95 -22.28 4.74
N HIS A 40 7.88 -22.74 5.39
CA HIS A 40 7.70 -24.16 5.72
C HIS A 40 6.21 -24.57 5.65
N PRO A 41 5.88 -25.80 5.19
CA PRO A 41 4.50 -26.29 5.18
C PRO A 41 3.81 -26.32 6.56
N GLU A 42 4.61 -26.36 7.64
CA GLU A 42 4.15 -26.35 9.03
C GLU A 42 4.41 -25.01 9.73
N ALA A 43 4.66 -23.93 8.98
CA ALA A 43 4.83 -22.61 9.57
C ALA A 43 3.59 -22.24 10.41
N PRO A 44 3.73 -21.78 11.67
CA PRO A 44 2.59 -21.56 12.55
C PRO A 44 1.60 -20.52 12.01
N GLY A 45 2.07 -19.51 11.29
CA GLY A 45 1.21 -18.53 10.61
C GLY A 45 0.41 -19.08 9.42
N GLY A 46 0.70 -20.29 8.94
CA GLY A 46 -0.04 -20.97 7.90
C GLY A 46 -0.23 -20.14 6.63
N ALA A 47 -1.43 -20.21 6.04
CA ALA A 47 -1.76 -19.43 4.85
C ALA A 47 -1.87 -17.92 5.11
N GLU A 48 -2.24 -17.50 6.32
CA GLU A 48 -2.38 -16.08 6.70
C GLU A 48 -1.06 -15.34 6.49
N SER A 49 0.06 -15.93 6.96
CA SER A 49 1.40 -15.37 6.77
C SER A 49 2.10 -15.81 5.47
N GLY A 50 1.42 -16.50 4.56
CA GLY A 50 2.05 -17.02 3.33
C GLY A 50 3.12 -18.10 3.60
N TRP A 51 2.97 -18.85 4.69
CA TRP A 51 3.84 -19.93 5.15
C TRP A 51 5.25 -19.49 5.55
N PHE A 52 5.46 -18.19 5.77
CA PHE A 52 6.71 -17.67 6.28
C PHE A 52 6.85 -17.90 7.79
N LEU A 53 8.07 -18.20 8.22
CA LEU A 53 8.41 -18.40 9.62
C LEU A 53 8.68 -17.06 10.30
N GLY A 54 8.00 -16.82 11.42
CA GLY A 54 8.38 -15.78 12.38
C GLY A 54 9.59 -16.21 13.20
N GLY A 55 9.81 -15.54 14.33
CA GLY A 55 10.94 -15.89 15.20
C GLY A 55 11.24 -14.87 16.28
N ASP A 56 12.30 -15.16 17.02
CA ASP A 56 12.91 -14.30 18.02
C ASP A 56 14.26 -13.81 17.48
N TYR A 57 14.46 -12.49 17.45
CA TYR A 57 15.59 -11.84 16.80
C TYR A 57 16.21 -10.77 17.70
N GLU A 58 17.53 -10.78 17.84
CA GLU A 58 18.28 -9.71 18.48
C GLU A 58 19.05 -8.92 17.43
N TYR A 59 18.67 -7.66 17.23
CA TYR A 59 19.37 -6.70 16.39
C TYR A 59 20.36 -5.91 17.25
N CYS A 60 21.62 -5.81 16.80
CA CYS A 60 22.66 -5.04 17.47
C CYS A 60 23.30 -4.04 16.51
N THR A 61 23.60 -2.85 17.01
CA THR A 61 24.49 -1.89 16.33
C THR A 61 25.27 -1.08 17.36
N SER A 62 26.29 -0.35 16.90
CA SER A 62 27.02 0.63 17.69
C SER A 62 27.05 1.97 16.98
N TRP A 63 26.91 3.04 17.76
CA TRP A 63 26.95 4.41 17.24
C TRP A 63 27.65 5.37 18.20
N ASP A 64 28.46 6.26 17.63
CA ASP A 64 29.15 7.33 18.37
C ASP A 64 28.19 8.50 18.61
N ALA A 65 27.70 8.62 19.84
CA ALA A 65 26.78 9.68 20.19
C ALA A 65 27.51 11.03 20.24
N PRO A 66 26.94 12.12 19.69
CA PRO A 66 27.57 13.43 19.72
C PRO A 66 27.73 13.94 21.16
N ALA A 67 28.80 14.70 21.39
CA ALA A 67 28.95 15.46 22.62
C ALA A 67 27.90 16.59 22.68
N GLY A 68 27.45 16.97 23.88
CA GLY A 68 26.52 18.08 24.08
C GLY A 68 25.44 17.81 25.13
N GLN A 69 24.50 18.73 25.26
CA GLN A 69 23.30 18.60 26.08
C GLN A 69 22.06 18.46 25.19
N GLY A 70 20.93 18.05 25.76
CA GLY A 70 19.66 17.90 25.04
C GLY A 70 19.16 16.47 25.04
N GLN A 71 18.10 16.19 24.28
CA GLN A 71 17.48 14.88 24.23
C GLN A 71 18.09 14.01 23.13
N ILE A 72 18.27 12.72 23.40
CA ILE A 72 18.56 11.70 22.39
C ILE A 72 17.42 10.67 22.44
N ALA A 73 16.78 10.43 21.30
CA ALA A 73 15.71 9.46 21.20
C ALA A 73 15.96 8.48 20.04
N LEU A 74 15.59 7.21 20.25
CA LEU A 74 15.45 6.23 19.19
C LEU A 74 14.02 6.26 18.67
N VAL A 75 13.86 6.47 17.36
CA VAL A 75 12.56 6.42 16.69
C VAL A 75 12.50 5.19 15.82
N PHE A 76 11.49 4.37 16.08
CA PHE A 76 11.13 3.19 15.31
C PHE A 76 9.86 3.51 14.53
N GLU A 77 9.94 3.58 13.21
CA GLU A 77 8.74 3.88 12.39
C GLU A 77 7.76 2.70 12.33
N GLY A 78 8.25 1.48 12.56
CA GLY A 78 7.47 0.26 12.70
C GLY A 78 8.39 -0.92 13.02
N VAL A 79 7.95 -1.79 13.91
CA VAL A 79 8.66 -3.03 14.29
C VAL A 79 7.64 -4.14 14.34
N GLN A 80 7.80 -5.17 13.52
CA GLN A 80 6.84 -6.26 13.49
C GLN A 80 7.26 -7.34 14.50
N GLY A 81 6.45 -7.47 15.55
CA GLY A 81 6.73 -8.21 16.78
C GLY A 81 6.84 -7.28 17.99
N ASP A 82 6.73 -7.83 19.19
CA ASP A 82 6.99 -7.07 20.41
C ASP A 82 8.50 -6.88 20.59
N ALA A 83 8.95 -5.64 20.81
CA ALA A 83 10.37 -5.34 20.90
C ALA A 83 10.78 -4.73 22.24
N GLU A 84 11.89 -5.20 22.81
CA GLU A 84 12.58 -4.56 23.93
C GLU A 84 13.85 -3.85 23.44
N VAL A 85 14.07 -2.64 23.93
CA VAL A 85 15.20 -1.78 23.53
C VAL A 85 16.16 -1.64 24.72
N ARG A 86 17.45 -1.88 24.46
CA ARG A 86 18.53 -1.68 25.41
C ARG A 86 19.63 -0.82 24.82
N VAL A 87 20.22 0.03 25.65
CA VAL A 87 21.41 0.83 25.31
C VAL A 87 22.46 0.60 26.39
N ASN A 88 23.69 0.23 25.99
CA ASN A 88 24.80 -0.10 26.89
C ASN A 88 24.40 -1.13 27.96
N GLY A 89 23.58 -2.11 27.59
CA GLY A 89 23.05 -3.15 28.48
C GLY A 89 21.88 -2.73 29.39
N GLN A 90 21.54 -1.44 29.46
CA GLN A 90 20.39 -0.94 30.21
C GLN A 90 19.11 -1.01 29.38
N TYR A 91 18.02 -1.53 29.95
CA TYR A 91 16.68 -1.44 29.35
C TYR A 91 16.17 0.02 29.35
N VAL A 92 15.74 0.49 28.19
CA VAL A 92 15.30 1.89 27.98
C VAL A 92 13.85 1.99 27.52
N GLY A 93 13.24 0.91 27.01
CA GLY A 93 11.85 0.94 26.59
C GLY A 93 11.44 -0.30 25.78
N SER A 94 10.18 -0.30 25.34
CA SER A 94 9.64 -1.33 24.46
C SER A 94 8.80 -0.70 23.34
N VAL A 95 8.73 -1.37 22.20
CA VAL A 95 7.83 -1.07 21.08
C VAL A 95 6.82 -2.20 21.00
N ARG A 96 5.54 -1.86 21.10
CA ARG A 96 4.46 -2.84 21.18
C ARG A 96 3.59 -2.89 19.93
N SER A 97 3.50 -1.81 19.16
CA SER A 97 2.67 -1.80 17.94
C SER A 97 3.49 -2.17 16.71
N GLY A 98 2.94 -3.07 15.89
CA GLY A 98 3.52 -3.51 14.61
C GLY A 98 3.70 -2.39 13.60
N TYR A 99 2.82 -1.39 13.64
CA TYR A 99 2.61 -0.46 12.52
C TYR A 99 2.69 1.02 12.89
N THR A 100 2.66 1.38 14.17
CA THR A 100 2.73 2.78 14.60
C THR A 100 4.14 3.19 14.98
N GLU A 101 4.54 4.39 14.58
CA GLU A 101 5.82 4.97 14.97
C GLU A 101 5.90 5.13 16.50
N SER A 102 7.02 4.69 17.09
CA SER A 102 7.34 4.73 18.51
C SER A 102 8.63 5.48 18.76
N GLU A 103 8.68 6.29 19.81
CA GLU A 103 9.86 7.06 20.21
C GLU A 103 10.28 6.67 21.63
N VAL A 104 11.54 6.28 21.81
CA VAL A 104 12.13 5.89 23.08
C VAL A 104 13.22 6.88 23.45
N ASP A 105 13.03 7.63 24.53
CA ASP A 105 14.06 8.53 25.07
C ASP A 105 15.20 7.70 25.67
N VAL A 106 16.42 7.91 25.18
CA VAL A 106 17.63 7.18 25.61
C VAL A 106 18.67 8.12 26.22
N SER A 107 18.29 9.37 26.53
CA SER A 107 19.21 10.42 26.97
C SER A 107 20.07 10.03 28.18
N ASP A 108 19.48 9.30 29.12
CA ASP A 108 20.15 8.87 30.37
C ASP A 108 21.00 7.60 30.22
N ALA A 109 20.76 6.81 29.17
CA ALA A 109 21.50 5.56 28.93
C ALA A 109 22.68 5.74 27.97
N VAL A 110 22.68 6.83 27.18
CA VAL A 110 23.73 7.15 26.20
C VAL A 110 24.93 7.83 26.86
N LEU A 111 26.12 7.27 26.61
CA LEU A 111 27.41 7.89 26.90
C LEU A 111 27.77 8.84 25.76
N ARG A 112 27.76 10.15 26.03
CA ARG A 112 27.99 11.18 25.01
C ARG A 112 29.46 11.31 24.63
N GLY A 113 29.72 11.55 23.35
CA GLY A 113 31.07 11.72 22.78
C GLY A 113 31.84 10.41 22.57
N VAL A 114 31.20 9.25 22.78
CA VAL A 114 31.79 7.92 22.63
C VAL A 114 30.80 6.94 21.98
N ALA A 115 31.28 5.74 21.63
CA ALA A 115 30.48 4.65 21.10
C ALA A 115 29.48 4.11 22.12
N ASN A 116 28.27 3.78 21.66
CA ASN A 116 27.18 3.19 22.43
C ASN A 116 26.65 1.94 21.75
N ASP A 117 26.47 0.85 22.51
CA ASP A 117 25.84 -0.39 22.05
C ASP A 117 24.31 -0.22 22.12
N ILE A 118 23.62 -0.53 21.02
CA ILE A 118 22.15 -0.54 20.93
C ILE A 118 21.73 -1.96 20.60
N ARG A 119 20.80 -2.50 21.39
CA ARG A 119 20.20 -3.82 21.18
C ARG A 119 18.69 -3.71 21.12
N VAL A 120 18.10 -4.36 20.14
CA VAL A 120 16.65 -4.46 19.98
C VAL A 120 16.29 -5.93 19.87
N HIS A 121 15.62 -6.43 20.90
CA HIS A 121 15.16 -7.81 20.95
C HIS A 121 13.71 -7.85 20.48
N VAL A 122 13.45 -8.43 19.30
CA VAL A 122 12.14 -8.53 18.67
C VAL A 122 11.61 -9.96 18.76
N ARG A 123 10.47 -10.12 19.41
CA ARG A 123 9.77 -11.40 19.57
C ARG A 123 8.53 -11.43 18.69
N HIS A 124 8.55 -12.33 17.71
CA HIS A 124 7.44 -12.60 16.80
C HIS A 124 7.28 -14.12 16.58
N VAL A 125 7.33 -14.88 17.67
CA VAL A 125 7.22 -16.34 17.68
C VAL A 125 5.76 -16.83 17.66
N GLU A 126 4.85 -16.04 18.22
CA GLU A 126 3.42 -16.35 18.28
C GLU A 126 2.76 -15.93 16.97
N GLN A 127 2.23 -16.91 16.23
CA GLN A 127 1.61 -16.72 14.90
C GLN A 127 0.42 -17.66 14.72
N PRO A 128 -0.57 -17.32 13.87
CA PRO A 128 -0.70 -16.06 13.13
C PRO A 128 -1.06 -14.89 14.07
N SER A 129 -0.34 -13.77 13.90
CA SER A 129 -0.61 -12.48 14.56
C SER A 129 -1.44 -11.55 13.68
N GLU A 130 -1.42 -11.76 12.35
CA GLU A 130 -2.13 -10.99 11.33
C GLU A 130 -2.79 -11.93 10.32
N ARG A 131 -3.79 -11.43 9.56
CA ARG A 131 -4.44 -12.20 8.48
C ARG A 131 -3.62 -12.22 7.18
N TRP A 132 -2.78 -11.22 6.98
CA TRP A 132 -1.88 -11.09 5.83
C TRP A 132 -0.42 -11.29 6.26
N TYR A 133 0.52 -11.24 5.31
CA TYR A 133 1.95 -11.33 5.61
C TYR A 133 2.41 -10.10 6.40
N PRO A 134 2.84 -10.28 7.67
CA PRO A 134 3.21 -9.16 8.53
C PRO A 134 4.67 -8.70 8.30
N GLY A 135 5.55 -9.62 7.87
CA GLY A 135 7.00 -9.49 8.04
C GLY A 135 7.44 -9.73 9.50
N SER A 136 8.72 -9.55 9.80
CA SER A 136 9.23 -9.60 11.18
C SER A 136 10.49 -8.76 11.35
N GLY A 137 10.63 -8.10 12.50
CA GLY A 137 11.81 -7.31 12.83
C GLY A 137 11.69 -5.82 12.47
N LEU A 138 12.85 -5.21 12.20
CA LEU A 138 12.99 -3.77 11.97
C LEU A 138 12.69 -3.41 10.50
N TYR A 139 11.45 -3.66 10.07
CA TYR A 139 11.04 -3.58 8.66
C TYR A 139 10.78 -2.16 8.14
N ARG A 140 10.75 -1.16 9.03
CA ARG A 140 10.79 0.27 8.69
C ARG A 140 12.03 0.92 9.28
N ARG A 141 12.23 2.20 8.96
CA ARG A 141 13.41 2.96 9.39
C ARG A 141 13.52 3.02 10.92
N VAL A 142 14.77 2.91 11.38
CA VAL A 142 15.18 3.20 12.76
C VAL A 142 16.19 4.34 12.72
N ARG A 143 15.90 5.41 13.46
CA ARG A 143 16.70 6.64 13.45
C ARG A 143 16.98 7.16 14.85
N VAL A 144 18.10 7.86 15.01
CA VAL A 144 18.40 8.61 16.22
C VAL A 144 18.05 10.07 15.99
N LEU A 145 17.22 10.62 16.87
CA LEU A 145 16.98 12.05 16.93
C LEU A 145 17.84 12.65 18.04
N VAL A 146 18.74 13.56 17.66
CA VAL A 146 19.54 14.36 18.60
C VAL A 146 18.95 15.76 18.62
N ARG A 147 18.30 16.12 19.72
CA ARG A 147 17.55 17.36 19.87
C ARG A 147 18.23 18.30 20.87
N PRO A 148 18.23 19.62 20.63
CA PRO A 148 18.66 20.58 21.62
C PRO A 148 17.76 20.54 22.88
N PRO A 149 18.19 21.11 24.03
CA PRO A 149 17.41 21.11 25.27
C PRO A 149 16.01 21.69 25.12
N VAL A 150 15.85 22.74 24.30
CA VAL A 150 14.55 23.27 23.86
C VAL A 150 14.38 22.96 22.38
N HIS A 151 13.32 22.25 22.00
CA HIS A 151 13.17 21.72 20.65
C HIS A 151 11.71 21.55 20.22
N PHE A 152 11.49 21.31 18.93
CA PHE A 152 10.23 20.81 18.40
C PHE A 152 10.19 19.27 18.51
N GLY A 153 9.23 18.74 19.27
CA GLY A 153 8.97 17.32 19.37
C GLY A 153 8.10 16.78 18.21
N ARG A 154 7.75 15.49 18.29
CA ARG A 154 7.03 14.74 17.24
C ARG A 154 5.76 15.41 16.70
N ASP A 155 4.96 16.02 17.57
CA ASP A 155 3.69 16.66 17.22
C ASP A 155 3.64 18.17 17.56
N SER A 156 4.81 18.80 17.51
CA SER A 156 5.01 20.19 17.96
C SER A 156 4.67 21.25 16.93
N VAL A 157 4.54 20.89 15.65
CA VAL A 157 4.17 21.81 14.56
C VAL A 157 2.99 21.21 13.81
N ARG A 158 1.85 21.91 13.83
CA ARG A 158 0.60 21.45 13.22
C ARG A 158 0.13 22.50 12.23
N VAL A 159 -0.01 22.11 10.96
CA VAL A 159 -0.33 23.02 9.86
C VAL A 159 -1.76 22.78 9.41
N ARG A 160 -2.55 23.86 9.30
CA ARG A 160 -3.93 23.79 8.82
C ARG A 160 -4.23 24.94 7.88
N THR A 161 -4.78 24.61 6.73
CA THR A 161 -5.38 25.60 5.82
C THR A 161 -6.81 25.88 6.30
N THR A 162 -7.02 27.03 6.95
CA THR A 162 -8.33 27.39 7.53
C THR A 162 -9.27 28.03 6.51
N HIS A 163 -8.72 28.65 5.47
CA HIS A 163 -9.45 29.21 4.35
C HIS A 163 -8.63 29.12 3.07
N LEU A 164 -9.27 28.83 1.94
CA LEU A 164 -8.61 28.71 0.65
C LEU A 164 -9.54 29.17 -0.48
N GLU A 165 -9.10 30.19 -1.21
CA GLU A 165 -9.70 30.69 -2.44
C GLU A 165 -8.61 31.02 -3.47
N SER A 166 -8.99 31.39 -4.70
CA SER A 166 -8.01 31.66 -5.77
C SER A 166 -7.04 32.81 -5.48
N SER A 167 -7.47 33.84 -4.75
CA SER A 167 -6.68 35.03 -4.44
C SER A 167 -5.88 34.91 -3.16
N ARG A 168 -6.29 34.05 -2.24
CA ARG A 168 -5.77 34.06 -0.86
C ARG A 168 -5.98 32.72 -0.15
N ALA A 169 -5.01 32.30 0.65
CA ALA A 169 -5.17 31.26 1.65
C ALA A 169 -4.80 31.78 3.03
N SER A 170 -5.58 31.39 4.04
CA SER A 170 -5.23 31.59 5.45
C SER A 170 -4.78 30.26 6.02
N VAL A 171 -3.58 30.24 6.60
CA VAL A 171 -2.94 29.05 7.16
C VAL A 171 -2.63 29.31 8.62
N SER A 172 -3.04 28.40 9.50
CA SER A 172 -2.65 28.40 10.91
C SER A 172 -1.54 27.38 11.13
N VAL A 173 -0.46 27.81 11.78
CA VAL A 173 0.63 26.95 12.23
C VAL A 173 0.62 26.96 13.76
N ASP A 174 0.11 25.89 14.37
CA ASP A 174 0.14 25.72 15.82
C ASP A 174 1.50 25.15 16.22
N VAL A 175 2.15 25.81 17.17
CA VAL A 175 3.50 25.46 17.63
C VAL A 175 3.51 25.22 19.13
N ARG A 176 4.33 24.26 19.58
CA ARG A 176 4.63 24.02 21.00
C ARG A 176 6.06 23.50 21.14
N LEU A 177 6.91 24.22 21.87
CA LEU A 177 8.24 23.76 22.22
C LEU A 177 8.22 22.80 23.41
N SER A 178 9.13 21.84 23.38
CA SER A 178 9.46 20.92 24.47
C SER A 178 10.74 21.38 25.16
N GLY A 179 10.85 21.13 26.47
CA GLY A 179 12.06 21.43 27.25
C GLY A 179 11.95 22.67 28.16
N PRO A 180 13.02 23.00 28.92
CA PRO A 180 13.03 24.11 29.86
C PRO A 180 13.20 25.44 29.12
N VAL A 181 12.10 25.98 28.60
CA VAL A 181 12.10 27.29 27.95
C VAL A 181 12.33 28.38 29.00
N ALA A 182 13.44 29.12 28.85
CA ALA A 182 13.78 30.29 29.64
C ALA A 182 13.92 31.52 28.73
N GLY A 183 13.69 32.72 29.29
CA GLY A 183 13.82 33.97 28.55
C GLY A 183 12.62 34.31 27.64
N GLU A 184 12.76 35.40 26.89
CA GLU A 184 11.75 35.84 25.91
C GLU A 184 11.88 35.02 24.62
N THR A 185 11.09 33.96 24.52
CA THR A 185 11.09 33.07 23.34
C THR A 185 10.16 33.56 22.25
N THR A 186 10.64 33.57 21.01
CA THR A 186 9.86 33.84 19.80
C THR A 186 9.95 32.67 18.84
N VAL A 187 8.81 32.28 18.26
CA VAL A 187 8.74 31.27 17.20
C VAL A 187 8.29 31.95 15.91
N ASP A 188 9.11 31.83 14.86
CA ASP A 188 8.87 32.34 13.53
C ASP A 188 8.51 31.20 12.57
N ALA A 189 7.48 31.39 11.75
CA ALA A 189 7.12 30.48 10.66
C ALA A 189 7.28 31.20 9.32
N GLN A 190 7.91 30.53 8.36
CA GLN A 190 8.20 31.03 7.02
C GLN A 190 7.81 29.97 5.98
N LEU A 191 6.98 30.35 5.02
CA LEU A 191 6.49 29.47 3.97
C LEU A 191 7.11 29.89 2.63
N TYR A 192 7.73 28.93 1.94
CA TYR A 192 8.41 29.16 0.66
C TYR A 192 7.72 28.39 -0.46
N ALA A 193 7.58 29.02 -1.63
CA ALA A 193 7.15 28.41 -2.88
C ALA A 193 8.32 28.49 -3.87
N ASP A 194 8.80 27.36 -4.37
CA ASP A 194 9.91 27.30 -5.33
C ASP A 194 11.14 28.13 -4.87
N GLY A 195 11.44 28.08 -3.56
CA GLY A 195 12.54 28.83 -2.93
C GLY A 195 12.24 30.30 -2.62
N VAL A 196 11.08 30.83 -2.98
CA VAL A 196 10.66 32.22 -2.72
C VAL A 196 9.78 32.30 -1.49
N LEU A 197 10.11 33.18 -0.54
CA LEU A 197 9.27 33.42 0.66
C LEU A 197 7.93 34.04 0.24
N VAL A 198 6.82 33.34 0.50
CA VAL A 198 5.47 33.78 0.13
C VAL A 198 4.60 34.21 1.32
N ALA A 199 4.91 33.72 2.51
CA ALA A 199 4.24 34.13 3.74
C ALA A 199 5.16 33.94 4.96
N SER A 200 4.99 34.76 5.98
CA SER A 200 5.67 34.61 7.26
C SER A 200 4.84 35.17 8.41
N GLY A 201 5.03 34.64 9.61
CA GLY A 201 4.38 35.10 10.83
C GLY A 201 5.18 34.69 12.06
N ARG A 202 4.79 35.21 13.23
CA ARG A 202 5.50 34.91 14.49
C ARG A 202 4.61 34.95 15.72
N VAL A 203 5.03 34.27 16.79
CA VAL A 203 4.44 34.36 18.13
C VAL A 203 5.54 34.51 19.18
N ALA A 204 5.37 35.45 20.11
CA ALA A 204 6.30 35.69 21.22
C ALA A 204 5.94 34.80 22.43
N ALA A 205 5.94 33.48 22.21
CA ALA A 205 5.71 32.48 23.25
C ALA A 205 6.29 31.13 22.82
N ALA A 206 6.56 30.25 23.79
CA ALA A 206 6.94 28.85 23.56
C ALA A 206 5.85 28.01 22.90
N SER A 207 4.61 28.47 22.96
CA SER A 207 3.46 27.81 22.32
C SER A 207 2.44 28.84 21.88
N GLY A 208 1.80 28.60 20.74
CA GLY A 208 0.73 29.45 20.23
C GLY A 208 0.41 29.14 18.78
N THR A 209 -0.47 29.97 18.20
CA THR A 209 -0.88 29.86 16.80
C THR A 209 -0.28 31.00 16.00
N ILE A 210 0.44 30.67 14.93
CA ILE A 210 0.96 31.64 13.97
C ILE A 210 0.03 31.65 12.76
N ALA A 211 -0.48 32.83 12.39
CA ALA A 211 -1.26 33.01 11.17
C ALA A 211 -0.34 33.38 10.00
N LEU A 212 -0.49 32.67 8.88
CA LEU A 212 0.17 32.96 7.62
C LEU A 212 -0.88 33.30 6.56
N ASP A 213 -0.61 34.33 5.78
CA ASP A 213 -1.47 34.80 4.71
C ASP A 213 -0.75 34.65 3.37
N VAL A 214 -1.25 33.76 2.52
CA VAL A 214 -0.63 33.42 1.24
C VAL A 214 -1.46 34.05 0.11
N VAL A 215 -0.85 34.96 -0.65
CA VAL A 215 -1.49 35.59 -1.81
C VAL A 215 -1.31 34.70 -3.04
N ASN A 216 -2.37 34.54 -3.84
CA ASN A 216 -2.41 33.66 -5.02
C ASN A 216 -1.88 32.24 -4.71
N PRO A 217 -2.49 31.52 -3.75
CA PRO A 217 -2.02 30.21 -3.34
C PRO A 217 -2.10 29.20 -4.51
N ARG A 218 -1.13 28.29 -4.55
CA ARG A 218 -1.13 27.09 -5.39
C ARG A 218 -1.62 25.92 -4.54
N PRO A 219 -2.88 25.49 -4.70
CA PRO A 219 -3.45 24.48 -3.83
C PRO A 219 -2.94 23.08 -4.18
N TRP A 220 -2.85 22.21 -3.18
CA TRP A 220 -2.55 20.80 -3.39
C TRP A 220 -3.84 20.04 -3.78
N THR A 221 -3.75 19.20 -4.80
CA THR A 221 -4.76 18.21 -5.21
C THR A 221 -4.08 16.94 -5.71
N ALA A 222 -4.84 15.88 -5.96
CA ALA A 222 -4.28 14.68 -6.58
C ALA A 222 -3.79 14.93 -8.02
N ASP A 223 -4.28 15.95 -8.73
CA ASP A 223 -3.89 16.23 -10.12
C ASP A 223 -2.80 17.32 -10.22
N ASP A 224 -2.72 18.21 -9.24
CA ASP A 224 -1.69 19.23 -9.07
C ASP A 224 -1.17 19.20 -7.62
N PRO A 225 -0.18 18.33 -7.31
CA PRO A 225 0.29 18.09 -5.95
C PRO A 225 1.33 19.14 -5.50
N PHE A 226 1.03 20.43 -5.64
CA PHE A 226 1.98 21.47 -5.25
C PHE A 226 2.27 21.47 -3.73
N ARG A 227 3.55 21.50 -3.37
CA ARG A 227 4.04 21.54 -1.97
C ARG A 227 4.91 22.77 -1.73
N TYR A 228 4.68 23.43 -0.61
CA TYR A 228 5.49 24.53 -0.09
C TYR A 228 6.54 23.99 0.88
N ASP A 229 7.67 24.68 1.05
CA ASP A 229 8.61 24.41 2.15
C ASP A 229 8.23 25.29 3.35
N LEU A 230 7.79 24.66 4.45
CA LEU A 230 7.51 25.36 5.71
C LEU A 230 8.72 25.22 6.64
N ARG A 231 9.28 26.36 7.04
CA ARG A 231 10.33 26.46 8.05
C ARG A 231 9.78 27.13 9.30
N VAL A 232 9.93 26.47 10.45
CA VAL A 232 9.59 27.01 11.76
C VAL A 232 10.86 27.09 12.61
N THR A 233 11.19 28.28 13.11
CA THR A 233 12.42 28.52 13.88
C THR A 233 12.07 29.14 15.23
N ALA A 234 12.56 28.54 16.32
CA ALA A 234 12.45 29.09 17.66
C ALA A 234 13.73 29.82 18.05
N THR A 235 13.58 30.98 18.70
CA THR A 235 14.67 31.83 19.16
C THR A 235 14.42 32.32 20.59
N SER A 236 15.47 32.51 21.37
CA SER A 236 15.44 33.24 22.66
C SER A 236 16.66 34.13 22.72
N ASP A 237 16.48 35.41 23.10
CA ASP A 237 17.57 36.38 23.21
C ASP A 237 18.49 36.42 21.97
N GLU A 238 17.89 36.37 20.78
CA GLU A 238 18.55 36.31 19.45
C GLU A 238 19.31 34.99 19.13
N GLU A 239 19.34 34.03 20.03
CA GLU A 239 19.91 32.69 19.79
C GLU A 239 18.84 31.73 19.24
N VAL A 240 19.21 30.94 18.21
CA VAL A 240 18.33 29.89 17.68
C VAL A 240 18.33 28.70 18.63
N LEU A 241 17.14 28.31 19.08
CA LEU A 241 16.93 27.15 19.94
C LEU A 241 16.79 25.87 19.12
N ASP A 242 15.93 25.89 18.10
CA ASP A 242 15.70 24.77 17.18
C ASP A 242 15.06 25.26 15.88
N THR A 243 15.12 24.43 14.83
CA THR A 243 14.43 24.66 13.55
C THR A 243 13.78 23.38 13.05
N TRP A 244 12.49 23.45 12.75
CA TRP A 244 11.70 22.41 12.12
C TRP A 244 11.41 22.76 10.66
N ARG A 245 11.43 21.76 9.77
CA ARG A 245 11.17 21.92 8.34
C ARG A 245 10.37 20.73 7.80
N ALA A 246 9.41 21.00 6.93
CA ALA A 246 8.75 19.97 6.13
C ALA A 246 8.09 20.55 4.88
N PRO A 247 7.97 19.75 3.79
CA PRO A 247 7.05 20.08 2.71
C PRO A 247 5.60 20.03 3.21
N VAL A 248 4.76 20.98 2.79
CA VAL A 248 3.33 21.03 3.15
C VAL A 248 2.47 21.40 1.95
N GLY A 249 1.35 20.71 1.76
CA GLY A 249 0.34 21.05 0.76
C GLY A 249 -0.80 21.89 1.36
N LEU A 250 -1.21 22.95 0.66
CA LEU A 250 -2.35 23.77 1.10
C LEU A 250 -3.64 23.26 0.46
N ARG A 251 -4.54 22.72 1.26
CA ARG A 251 -5.82 22.18 0.80
C ARG A 251 -6.90 22.23 1.87
N THR A 252 -8.16 22.25 1.46
CA THR A 252 -9.31 22.04 2.36
C THR A 252 -10.05 20.76 1.99
N VAL A 253 -10.62 20.07 2.98
CA VAL A 253 -11.48 18.89 2.80
C VAL A 253 -12.82 19.18 3.46
N THR A 254 -13.90 18.90 2.75
CA THR A 254 -15.26 18.92 3.28
C THR A 254 -16.05 17.74 2.71
N VAL A 255 -17.01 17.23 3.46
CA VAL A 255 -17.82 16.10 3.03
C VAL A 255 -19.24 16.23 3.57
N ASP A 256 -20.23 15.98 2.71
CA ASP A 256 -21.64 15.86 3.10
C ASP A 256 -22.42 15.07 2.05
N ALA A 257 -23.62 14.60 2.40
CA ALA A 257 -24.41 13.74 1.52
C ALA A 257 -24.99 14.45 0.28
N GLN A 258 -25.11 15.78 0.28
CA GLN A 258 -25.69 16.54 -0.83
C GLN A 258 -24.65 16.85 -1.91
N GLN A 259 -23.45 17.24 -1.49
CA GLN A 259 -22.38 17.70 -2.38
C GLN A 259 -21.22 16.70 -2.49
N GLY A 260 -21.23 15.63 -1.69
CA GLY A 260 -20.20 14.59 -1.66
C GLY A 260 -18.90 15.07 -1.03
N LEU A 261 -17.81 14.35 -1.29
CA LEU A 261 -16.46 14.76 -0.91
C LEU A 261 -16.00 15.93 -1.78
N ARG A 262 -15.45 16.96 -1.16
CA ARG A 262 -14.86 18.11 -1.86
C ARG A 262 -13.46 18.40 -1.33
N VAL A 263 -12.54 18.60 -2.27
CA VAL A 263 -11.20 19.13 -2.02
C VAL A 263 -11.13 20.50 -2.66
N ASN A 264 -10.74 21.52 -1.89
CA ASN A 264 -10.66 22.91 -2.35
C ASN A 264 -12.01 23.42 -2.93
N GLY A 265 -13.12 23.01 -2.30
CA GLY A 265 -14.48 23.31 -2.73
C GLY A 265 -14.97 22.58 -3.99
N ARG A 266 -14.14 21.75 -4.63
CA ARG A 266 -14.49 21.00 -5.84
C ARG A 266 -14.81 19.55 -5.50
N ARG A 267 -15.91 19.01 -6.04
CA ARG A 267 -16.29 17.60 -5.86
C ARG A 267 -15.21 16.68 -6.39
N VAL A 268 -14.80 15.71 -5.58
CA VAL A 268 -13.83 14.66 -5.91
C VAL A 268 -14.53 13.31 -5.79
N LEU A 269 -14.22 12.40 -6.72
CA LEU A 269 -14.63 10.99 -6.68
C LEU A 269 -13.38 10.14 -6.46
N LEU A 270 -13.41 9.23 -5.49
CA LEU A 270 -12.26 8.37 -5.19
C LEU A 270 -12.33 7.10 -6.04
N ALA A 271 -11.42 6.98 -7.00
CA ALA A 271 -11.05 5.74 -7.68
C ALA A 271 -9.90 5.11 -6.88
N GLY A 272 -10.27 4.26 -5.92
CA GLY A 272 -9.43 3.84 -4.82
C GLY A 272 -8.87 2.43 -4.95
N ALA A 273 -7.66 2.24 -4.43
CA ALA A 273 -7.00 0.95 -4.26
C ALA A 273 -6.87 0.61 -2.77
N CYS A 274 -7.33 -0.57 -2.33
CA CYS A 274 -6.83 -1.16 -1.09
C CYS A 274 -5.44 -1.74 -1.35
N ILE A 275 -4.49 -1.45 -0.45
CA ILE A 275 -3.13 -2.01 -0.50
C ILE A 275 -2.70 -2.49 0.89
N HIS A 276 -1.91 -3.58 0.93
CA HIS A 276 -1.15 -4.00 2.10
C HIS A 276 0.25 -3.36 2.12
N HIS A 277 0.98 -3.50 3.24
CA HIS A 277 2.26 -2.83 3.45
C HIS A 277 3.46 -3.55 2.82
N ASP A 278 3.37 -4.84 2.48
CA ASP A 278 4.50 -5.56 1.91
C ASP A 278 4.89 -4.98 0.53
N ASN A 279 6.18 -4.96 0.23
CA ASN A 279 6.80 -4.57 -1.03
C ASN A 279 7.14 -5.78 -1.91
N GLY A 280 6.26 -6.81 -1.87
CA GLY A 280 6.33 -8.00 -2.69
C GLY A 280 7.59 -8.82 -2.45
N LEU A 281 8.51 -8.83 -3.41
CA LEU A 281 9.77 -9.59 -3.31
C LEU A 281 10.69 -9.11 -2.18
N LEU A 282 10.46 -7.90 -1.66
CA LEU A 282 11.18 -7.32 -0.53
C LEU A 282 10.53 -7.62 0.83
N GLY A 283 9.42 -8.38 0.86
CA GLY A 283 8.66 -8.59 2.09
C GLY A 283 8.17 -7.27 2.66
N ALA A 284 8.13 -7.12 3.98
CA ALA A 284 7.67 -5.90 4.64
C ALA A 284 8.70 -4.76 4.56
N ALA A 285 9.96 -5.02 4.19
CA ALA A 285 11.02 -4.02 4.19
C ALA A 285 10.61 -2.78 3.36
N THR A 286 10.46 -1.65 4.04
CA THR A 286 9.85 -0.43 3.48
C THR A 286 10.92 0.48 2.89
N HIS A 287 11.01 0.49 1.55
CA HIS A 287 11.93 1.34 0.82
C HIS A 287 11.19 2.48 0.13
N ARG A 288 11.67 3.72 0.28
CA ARG A 288 11.14 4.90 -0.41
C ARG A 288 10.93 4.68 -1.91
N ALA A 289 11.91 4.11 -2.61
CA ALA A 289 11.82 3.87 -4.05
C ALA A 289 10.75 2.84 -4.42
N ALA A 290 10.51 1.83 -3.57
CA ALA A 290 9.46 0.84 -3.79
C ALA A 290 8.06 1.44 -3.60
N GLU A 291 7.85 2.24 -2.55
CA GLU A 291 6.58 2.93 -2.33
C GLU A 291 6.30 3.97 -3.41
N PHE A 292 7.31 4.75 -3.79
CA PHE A 292 7.20 5.70 -4.89
C PHE A 292 6.83 5.02 -6.21
N ARG A 293 7.49 3.90 -6.55
CA ARG A 293 7.16 3.09 -7.73
C ARG A 293 5.71 2.60 -7.69
N ARG A 294 5.24 2.10 -6.55
CA ARG A 294 3.86 1.60 -6.38
C ARG A 294 2.84 2.72 -6.60
N VAL A 295 2.99 3.85 -5.93
CA VAL A 295 2.07 5.00 -6.05
C VAL A 295 2.06 5.52 -7.48
N ARG A 296 3.24 5.62 -8.13
CA ARG A 296 3.36 6.04 -9.52
C ARG A 296 2.57 5.12 -10.46
N LEU A 297 2.78 3.81 -10.37
CA LEU A 297 2.09 2.84 -11.23
C LEU A 297 0.57 2.83 -11.00
N LEU A 298 0.12 2.96 -9.75
CA LEU A 298 -1.31 3.11 -9.44
C LEU A 298 -1.88 4.41 -10.05
N LYS A 299 -1.16 5.53 -9.91
CA LYS A 299 -1.56 6.83 -10.45
C LYS A 299 -1.65 6.82 -11.98
N GLU A 300 -0.63 6.29 -12.65
CA GLU A 300 -0.59 6.11 -14.12
C GLU A 300 -1.73 5.22 -14.61
N ALA A 301 -2.15 4.24 -13.80
CA ALA A 301 -3.29 3.39 -14.13
C ALA A 301 -4.67 4.06 -13.95
N GLY A 302 -4.73 5.25 -13.37
CA GLY A 302 -5.96 6.02 -13.17
C GLY A 302 -6.54 5.96 -11.76
N PHE A 303 -5.85 5.33 -10.80
CA PHE A 303 -6.20 5.49 -9.39
C PHE A 303 -5.88 6.90 -8.92
N ASN A 304 -6.73 7.44 -8.03
CA ASN A 304 -6.47 8.72 -7.37
C ASN A 304 -6.57 8.64 -5.85
N ALA A 305 -6.84 7.45 -5.29
CA ALA A 305 -6.85 7.23 -3.86
C ALA A 305 -6.28 5.87 -3.44
N ILE A 306 -5.73 5.81 -2.23
CA ILE A 306 -5.26 4.62 -1.55
C ILE A 306 -5.94 4.51 -0.19
N ARG A 307 -6.37 3.29 0.17
CA ARG A 307 -6.76 2.92 1.54
C ARG A 307 -5.72 1.95 2.08
N SER A 308 -5.19 2.25 3.27
CA SER A 308 -4.22 1.37 3.93
C SER A 308 -4.93 0.21 4.61
N ALA A 309 -4.86 -0.96 3.99
CA ALA A 309 -5.51 -2.16 4.48
C ALA A 309 -4.51 -3.01 5.27
N HIS A 310 -4.59 -3.12 6.59
CA HIS A 310 -5.52 -2.47 7.53
C HIS A 310 -4.74 -1.87 8.70
N ASN A 311 -3.75 -1.04 8.37
CA ASN A 311 -2.79 -0.53 9.32
C ASN A 311 -2.15 0.79 8.85
N PRO A 312 -1.58 1.60 9.77
CA PRO A 312 -0.93 2.86 9.44
C PRO A 312 0.12 2.74 8.32
N LEU A 313 0.06 3.63 7.33
CA LEU A 313 1.07 3.72 6.28
C LEU A 313 2.43 4.19 6.79
N SER A 314 3.49 3.81 6.10
CA SER A 314 4.83 4.36 6.31
C SER A 314 4.90 5.83 5.90
N ARG A 315 5.86 6.58 6.44
CA ARG A 315 6.19 7.93 6.00
C ARG A 315 6.63 7.94 4.54
N ASP A 316 7.39 6.94 4.12
CA ASP A 316 7.84 6.79 2.73
C ASP A 316 6.67 6.66 1.74
N MET A 317 5.60 5.95 2.10
CA MET A 317 4.36 5.89 1.31
C MET A 317 3.63 7.25 1.29
N LEU A 318 3.49 7.90 2.45
CA LEU A 318 2.81 9.21 2.52
C LEU A 318 3.57 10.30 1.75
N ASP A 319 4.90 10.30 1.82
CA ASP A 319 5.74 11.20 1.04
C ASP A 319 5.53 10.98 -0.46
N ALA A 320 5.44 9.72 -0.92
CA ALA A 320 5.14 9.38 -2.31
C ALA A 320 3.73 9.84 -2.72
N CYS A 321 2.73 9.69 -1.84
CA CYS A 321 1.36 10.14 -2.10
C CYS A 321 1.25 11.67 -2.20
N ASP A 322 1.93 12.40 -1.31
CA ASP A 322 2.00 13.86 -1.32
C ASP A 322 2.73 14.39 -2.56
N GLU A 323 3.78 13.70 -3.01
CA GLU A 323 4.60 14.08 -4.16
C GLU A 323 3.93 13.81 -5.51
N LEU A 324 3.30 12.64 -5.66
CA LEU A 324 2.69 12.19 -6.92
C LEU A 324 1.21 12.57 -7.05
N GLY A 325 0.57 13.03 -5.96
CA GLY A 325 -0.84 13.37 -5.96
C GLY A 325 -1.75 12.15 -5.86
N MET A 326 -1.80 11.57 -4.67
CA MET A 326 -2.67 10.44 -4.33
C MET A 326 -3.41 10.75 -3.03
N TYR A 327 -4.74 10.64 -3.01
CA TYR A 327 -5.50 10.79 -1.76
C TYR A 327 -5.36 9.55 -0.88
N VAL A 328 -5.35 9.73 0.43
CA VAL A 328 -5.13 8.64 1.39
C VAL A 328 -6.26 8.58 2.42
N VAL A 329 -6.77 7.37 2.62
CA VAL A 329 -7.54 6.95 3.79
C VAL A 329 -6.60 6.09 4.64
N ASP A 330 -6.05 6.65 5.72
CA ASP A 330 -5.14 5.91 6.61
C ASP A 330 -5.91 5.26 7.76
N GLU A 331 -5.59 4.01 8.08
CA GLU A 331 -6.40 3.12 8.90
C GLU A 331 -5.70 2.72 10.19
N LEU A 332 -6.44 2.79 11.30
CA LEU A 332 -5.91 2.56 12.63
C LEU A 332 -5.63 1.08 12.91
N ALA A 333 -6.60 0.19 12.62
CA ALA A 333 -6.52 -1.20 13.06
C ALA A 333 -7.47 -2.14 12.29
N ASP A 334 -7.12 -3.43 12.27
CA ASP A 334 -7.97 -4.50 11.76
C ASP A 334 -8.84 -5.17 12.84
N TYR A 335 -8.54 -4.97 14.11
CA TYR A 335 -9.28 -5.54 15.25
C TYR A 335 -9.53 -4.48 16.31
N TRP A 336 -10.56 -4.68 17.12
CA TRP A 336 -10.71 -3.97 18.39
C TRP A 336 -10.47 -4.95 19.54
N PHE A 337 -11.51 -5.41 20.22
CA PHE A 337 -11.38 -6.26 21.41
C PHE A 337 -11.83 -7.72 21.19
N ALA A 338 -12.30 -8.05 19.98
CA ALA A 338 -12.51 -9.40 19.49
C ALA A 338 -11.35 -9.83 18.58
N ARG A 339 -10.88 -11.06 18.80
CA ARG A 339 -9.81 -11.67 18.00
C ARG A 339 -10.30 -12.03 16.59
N LYS A 340 -9.48 -11.73 15.59
CA LYS A 340 -9.55 -12.23 14.21
C LYS A 340 -8.54 -13.33 13.93
N THR A 341 -7.38 -13.30 14.59
CA THR A 341 -6.38 -14.36 14.55
C THR A 341 -6.05 -14.86 15.96
N GLN A 342 -5.29 -15.95 16.07
CA GLN A 342 -4.99 -16.54 17.37
C GLN A 342 -4.17 -15.61 18.27
N PHE A 343 -3.23 -14.87 17.68
CA PHE A 343 -2.26 -14.05 18.40
C PHE A 343 -2.23 -12.59 17.92
N ASP A 344 -3.33 -12.10 17.34
CA ASP A 344 -3.50 -10.66 17.20
C ASP A 344 -3.54 -9.96 18.57
N HIS A 345 -3.51 -8.64 18.53
CA HIS A 345 -3.39 -7.82 19.74
C HIS A 345 -4.73 -7.26 20.23
N SER A 346 -5.84 -7.94 19.95
CA SER A 346 -7.16 -7.47 20.36
C SER A 346 -7.31 -7.39 21.89
N ASP A 347 -6.55 -8.20 22.63
CA ASP A 347 -6.55 -8.26 24.08
C ASP A 347 -6.01 -6.99 24.76
N ARG A 348 -5.12 -6.26 24.10
CA ARG A 348 -4.56 -4.99 24.59
C ARG A 348 -5.12 -3.75 23.91
N PHE A 349 -5.95 -3.89 22.87
CA PHE A 349 -6.46 -2.76 22.08
C PHE A 349 -7.12 -1.68 22.93
N ARG A 350 -7.93 -2.07 23.94
CA ARG A 350 -8.61 -1.10 24.84
C ARG A 350 -7.63 -0.19 25.58
N ASP A 351 -6.43 -0.68 25.85
CA ASP A 351 -5.39 0.05 26.58
C ASP A 351 -4.49 0.85 25.64
N THR A 352 -4.30 0.40 24.39
CA THR A 352 -3.32 1.00 23.46
C THR A 352 -3.92 1.89 22.38
N TRP A 353 -5.21 1.74 22.02
CA TRP A 353 -5.76 2.39 20.83
C TRP A 353 -5.60 3.92 20.84
N ARG A 354 -5.66 4.56 22.02
CA ARG A 354 -5.48 6.02 22.13
C ARG A 354 -4.07 6.45 21.76
N SER A 355 -3.05 5.76 22.28
CA SER A 355 -1.66 6.04 21.90
C SER A 355 -1.37 5.67 20.44
N ASP A 356 -1.99 4.61 19.93
CA ASP A 356 -1.85 4.20 18.53
C ASP A 356 -2.50 5.25 17.59
N ALA A 357 -3.67 5.76 17.96
CA ALA A 357 -4.34 6.85 17.25
C ALA A 357 -3.54 8.15 17.33
N ASP A 358 -3.01 8.53 18.49
CA ASP A 358 -2.15 9.70 18.64
C ASP A 358 -0.90 9.60 17.76
N ALA A 359 -0.29 8.42 17.69
CA ALA A 359 0.86 8.14 16.85
C ALA A 359 0.54 8.25 15.35
N LEU A 360 -0.61 7.72 14.92
CA LEU A 360 -1.14 7.85 13.56
C LEU A 360 -1.39 9.31 13.20
N ILE A 361 -2.15 10.05 14.01
CA ILE A 361 -2.53 11.43 13.72
C ILE A 361 -1.31 12.36 13.75
N ALA A 362 -0.34 12.12 14.65
CA ALA A 362 0.91 12.88 14.70
C ALA A 362 1.77 12.65 13.43
N LYS A 363 1.76 11.43 12.87
CA LYS A 363 2.40 11.13 11.58
C LYS A 363 1.70 11.85 10.43
N ASP A 364 0.37 11.83 10.41
CA ASP A 364 -0.43 12.12 9.21
C ASP A 364 -0.83 13.58 9.03
N ARG A 365 -1.04 14.33 10.11
CA ARG A 365 -1.77 15.61 10.06
C ARG A 365 -1.20 16.66 9.11
N ASN A 366 0.11 16.64 8.85
CA ASN A 366 0.79 17.59 7.98
C ASN A 366 0.89 17.10 6.52
N TYR A 367 0.51 15.86 6.23
CA TYR A 367 0.42 15.33 4.87
C TYR A 367 -0.88 15.78 4.21
N ALA A 368 -0.77 16.37 3.03
CA ALA A 368 -1.92 16.87 2.28
C ALA A 368 -2.73 15.75 1.61
N SER A 369 -2.08 14.62 1.33
CA SER A 369 -2.68 13.39 0.79
C SER A 369 -3.69 12.75 1.72
N VAL A 370 -3.43 12.75 3.04
CA VAL A 370 -4.35 12.15 4.01
C VAL A 370 -5.62 12.99 4.08
N ILE A 371 -6.73 12.46 3.57
CA ILE A 371 -8.03 13.15 3.51
C ILE A 371 -9.03 12.58 4.50
N MET A 372 -8.77 11.42 5.09
CA MET A 372 -9.73 10.69 5.92
C MET A 372 -8.98 9.69 6.81
N TYR A 373 -9.49 9.44 8.01
CA TYR A 373 -9.01 8.36 8.88
C TYR A 373 -10.04 7.23 8.94
N ALA A 374 -9.60 5.98 8.87
CA ALA A 374 -10.42 4.81 9.12
C ALA A 374 -10.14 4.26 10.53
N SER A 375 -11.19 4.18 11.35
CA SER A 375 -11.11 3.73 12.75
C SER A 375 -11.02 2.21 12.93
N GLY A 376 -11.36 1.45 11.89
CA GLY A 376 -11.32 0.00 11.92
C GLY A 376 -11.86 -0.65 10.65
N ASN A 377 -11.55 -1.93 10.47
CA ASN A 377 -12.01 -2.74 9.35
C ASN A 377 -12.68 -4.03 9.78
N GLU A 378 -13.85 -4.32 9.21
CA GLU A 378 -14.61 -5.55 9.41
C GLU A 378 -14.73 -5.96 10.89
N ILE A 379 -14.91 -4.96 11.74
CA ILE A 379 -14.93 -5.11 13.20
C ILE A 379 -16.27 -5.75 13.61
N PRO A 380 -16.29 -7.03 14.05
CA PRO A 380 -17.54 -7.72 14.38
C PRO A 380 -18.32 -7.04 15.52
N GLU A 381 -17.63 -6.37 16.43
CA GLU A 381 -18.19 -5.68 17.59
C GLU A 381 -19.09 -4.51 17.22
N THR A 382 -19.02 -4.00 15.98
CA THR A 382 -19.87 -2.91 15.47
C THR A 382 -21.35 -3.28 15.42
N ALA A 383 -21.69 -4.57 15.58
CA ALA A 383 -23.06 -5.05 15.78
C ALA A 383 -23.52 -5.04 17.26
N THR A 384 -22.68 -4.63 18.21
CA THR A 384 -22.96 -4.62 19.65
C THR A 384 -22.98 -3.20 20.23
N ALA A 385 -23.65 -3.02 21.37
CA ALA A 385 -23.66 -1.72 22.05
C ALA A 385 -22.25 -1.26 22.48
N ALA A 386 -21.40 -2.17 22.95
CA ALA A 386 -20.04 -1.85 23.39
C ALA A 386 -19.14 -1.43 22.22
N GLY A 387 -19.27 -2.07 21.05
CA GLY A 387 -18.52 -1.65 19.86
C GLY A 387 -19.04 -0.34 19.29
N VAL A 388 -20.36 -0.08 19.31
CA VAL A 388 -20.91 1.23 18.92
C VAL A 388 -20.39 2.34 19.84
N GLU A 389 -20.29 2.10 21.14
CA GLU A 389 -19.72 3.09 22.08
C GLU A 389 -18.24 3.34 21.79
N LEU A 390 -17.45 2.28 21.64
CA LEU A 390 -16.03 2.41 21.32
C LEU A 390 -15.81 3.15 19.98
N SER A 391 -16.66 2.89 18.97
CA SER A 391 -16.62 3.63 17.71
C SER A 391 -16.83 5.14 17.90
N ARG A 392 -17.74 5.53 18.80
CA ARG A 392 -17.97 6.93 19.15
C ARG A 392 -16.76 7.52 19.85
N GLU A 393 -16.22 6.84 20.87
CA GLU A 393 -15.03 7.29 21.59
C GLU A 393 -13.84 7.53 20.65
N ILE A 394 -13.59 6.59 19.72
CA ILE A 394 -12.51 6.71 18.73
C ILE A 394 -12.78 7.91 17.82
N THR A 395 -13.99 8.05 17.29
CA THR A 395 -14.33 9.15 16.37
C THR A 395 -14.20 10.52 17.03
N GLU A 396 -14.69 10.66 18.26
CA GLU A 396 -14.54 11.89 19.06
C GLU A 396 -13.06 12.22 19.31
N HIS A 397 -12.23 11.21 19.62
CA HIS A 397 -10.79 11.41 19.78
C HIS A 397 -10.11 11.92 18.51
N PHE A 398 -10.45 11.35 17.34
CA PHE A 398 -9.94 11.85 16.05
C PHE A 398 -10.38 13.28 15.77
N HIS A 399 -11.64 13.64 16.05
CA HIS A 399 -12.15 15.02 15.86
C HIS A 399 -11.47 16.02 16.78
N ASP A 400 -11.21 15.64 18.04
CA ASP A 400 -10.50 16.49 19.00
C ASP A 400 -9.04 16.71 18.61
N ALA A 401 -8.38 15.67 18.10
CA ALA A 401 -6.97 15.70 17.76
C ALA A 401 -6.67 16.30 16.36
N ASP A 402 -7.55 16.08 15.38
CA ASP A 402 -7.46 16.59 14.00
C ASP A 402 -8.86 16.82 13.38
N PRO A 403 -9.50 17.97 13.65
CA PRO A 403 -10.86 18.27 13.22
C PRO A 403 -10.98 18.53 11.70
N THR A 404 -9.89 18.42 10.94
CA THR A 404 -9.85 18.79 9.52
C THR A 404 -10.11 17.63 8.57
N ARG A 405 -10.22 16.42 9.11
CA ARG A 405 -10.38 15.18 8.34
C ARG A 405 -11.59 14.40 8.84
N PRO A 406 -12.49 13.95 7.95
CA PRO A 406 -13.56 13.03 8.34
C PRO A 406 -13.02 11.69 8.82
N VAL A 407 -13.80 11.04 9.68
CA VAL A 407 -13.59 9.68 10.16
C VAL A 407 -14.54 8.72 9.44
N THR A 408 -14.02 7.56 9.04
CA THR A 408 -14.78 6.44 8.49
C THR A 408 -14.59 5.17 9.32
N LEU A 409 -15.46 4.20 9.09
CA LEU A 409 -15.41 2.86 9.64
C LEU A 409 -15.84 1.88 8.55
N ALA A 410 -14.97 0.93 8.21
CA ALA A 410 -15.21 -0.04 7.16
C ALA A 410 -16.00 -1.25 7.71
N ILE A 411 -17.32 -1.26 7.50
CA ILE A 411 -18.20 -2.32 8.01
C ILE A 411 -18.50 -3.34 6.90
N ASN A 412 -18.21 -4.61 7.17
CA ASN A 412 -18.70 -5.72 6.39
C ASN A 412 -20.12 -6.08 6.85
N LEU A 413 -21.10 -5.68 6.05
CA LEU A 413 -22.53 -5.88 6.35
C LEU A 413 -22.94 -7.35 6.43
N PHE A 414 -22.23 -8.24 5.75
CA PHE A 414 -22.45 -9.68 5.85
C PHE A 414 -22.00 -10.17 7.23
N LEU A 415 -20.79 -9.83 7.67
CA LEU A 415 -20.27 -10.23 8.99
C LEU A 415 -21.13 -9.68 10.13
N ASN A 416 -21.51 -8.39 10.11
CA ASN A 416 -22.41 -7.83 11.13
C ASN A 416 -23.76 -8.56 11.18
N ALA A 417 -24.30 -8.93 10.02
CA ALA A 417 -25.54 -9.71 9.97
C ALA A 417 -25.35 -11.10 10.60
N MET A 418 -24.19 -11.74 10.39
CA MET A 418 -23.85 -13.04 10.98
C MET A 418 -23.64 -12.94 12.50
N VAL A 419 -22.98 -11.90 13.00
CA VAL A 419 -22.88 -11.60 14.45
C VAL A 419 -24.27 -11.48 15.06
N ALA A 420 -25.16 -10.68 14.45
CA ALA A 420 -26.53 -10.52 14.92
C ALA A 420 -27.40 -11.80 14.82
N MET A 421 -26.89 -12.85 14.18
CA MET A 421 -27.51 -14.18 14.10
C MET A 421 -26.78 -15.22 14.97
N ASN A 422 -25.78 -14.82 15.78
CA ASN A 422 -24.90 -15.71 16.55
C ASN A 422 -24.22 -16.78 15.68
N ALA A 423 -23.79 -16.39 14.47
CA ALA A 423 -23.17 -17.27 13.48
C ALA A 423 -21.88 -16.66 12.87
N SER A 424 -21.33 -15.62 13.52
CA SER A 424 -20.06 -15.01 13.10
C SER A 424 -18.91 -16.03 13.16
N PRO A 425 -17.96 -16.00 12.21
CA PRO A 425 -16.73 -16.77 12.32
C PRO A 425 -15.80 -16.25 13.44
N TYR A 426 -16.02 -15.02 13.91
CA TYR A 426 -15.27 -14.39 15.00
C TYR A 426 -16.08 -14.41 16.30
N ALA A 427 -15.40 -14.76 17.40
CA ALA A 427 -15.97 -14.75 18.74
C ALA A 427 -16.05 -13.31 19.26
N VAL A 428 -17.26 -12.82 19.55
CA VAL A 428 -17.45 -11.47 20.12
C VAL A 428 -17.34 -11.46 21.65
N ASP A 429 -17.50 -12.62 22.30
CA ASP A 429 -17.42 -12.82 23.76
C ASP A 429 -16.46 -13.96 24.14
N GLY A 430 -15.18 -13.89 23.71
CA GLY A 430 -14.07 -14.71 24.25
C GLY A 430 -14.10 -16.25 24.09
N ASP A 431 -15.27 -16.87 23.89
CA ASP A 431 -15.51 -18.32 23.83
C ASP A 431 -16.45 -18.65 22.64
N GLY A 432 -16.09 -18.18 21.45
CA GLY A 432 -16.76 -18.60 20.21
C GLY A 432 -16.18 -19.91 19.70
N PRO A 433 -16.99 -20.77 19.05
CA PRO A 433 -16.49 -22.02 18.49
C PRO A 433 -15.39 -21.76 17.46
N GLU A 434 -14.41 -22.67 17.36
CA GLU A 434 -13.46 -22.68 16.25
C GLU A 434 -14.24 -22.56 14.91
N PRO A 435 -13.75 -21.74 13.96
CA PRO A 435 -14.42 -21.58 12.67
C PRO A 435 -14.46 -22.93 11.93
N ALA A 436 -15.61 -23.60 12.01
CA ALA A 436 -15.88 -24.83 11.30
C ALA A 436 -16.18 -24.54 9.83
N MET A 437 -15.15 -24.24 9.05
CA MET A 437 -15.22 -24.19 7.58
C MET A 437 -14.13 -25.03 6.94
N ALA A 438 -13.94 -26.25 7.44
CA ALA A 438 -13.09 -27.26 6.81
C ALA A 438 -13.89 -28.51 6.41
N GLY A 439 -13.95 -28.79 5.11
CA GLY A 439 -14.04 -30.17 4.61
C GLY A 439 -15.37 -30.71 4.06
N SER A 440 -16.48 -29.95 4.07
CA SER A 440 -17.75 -30.46 3.53
C SER A 440 -17.99 -30.07 2.05
N THR A 441 -18.77 -30.87 1.32
CA THR A 441 -19.22 -30.51 -0.04
C THR A 441 -20.09 -29.24 -0.03
N GLU A 442 -20.73 -28.93 1.10
CA GLU A 442 -21.54 -27.72 1.32
C GLU A 442 -20.67 -26.46 1.49
N ALA A 443 -19.53 -26.55 2.19
CA ALA A 443 -18.57 -25.44 2.33
C ALA A 443 -17.97 -25.03 0.97
N ASN A 444 -17.69 -26.00 0.09
CA ASN A 444 -17.19 -25.73 -1.27
C ASN A 444 -18.24 -25.04 -2.17
N VAL A 445 -19.53 -25.34 -1.99
CA VAL A 445 -20.62 -24.67 -2.71
C VAL A 445 -20.82 -23.26 -2.16
N MET A 446 -20.68 -23.07 -0.84
CA MET A 446 -20.75 -21.76 -0.19
C MET A 446 -19.65 -20.80 -0.69
N ILE A 447 -18.41 -21.29 -0.83
CA ILE A 447 -17.27 -20.49 -1.35
C ILE A 447 -17.54 -19.99 -2.78
N ASN A 448 -18.02 -20.84 -3.69
CA ASN A 448 -18.32 -20.45 -5.08
C ASN A 448 -19.47 -19.43 -5.20
N HIS A 449 -20.29 -19.29 -4.15
CA HIS A 449 -21.45 -18.39 -4.12
C HIS A 449 -21.32 -17.27 -3.08
N ILE A 450 -20.15 -17.12 -2.44
CA ILE A 450 -19.98 -16.22 -1.30
C ILE A 450 -20.32 -14.77 -1.67
N GLY A 451 -19.84 -14.25 -2.80
CA GLY A 451 -20.19 -12.90 -3.25
C GLY A 451 -21.70 -12.68 -3.47
N ARG A 452 -22.41 -13.70 -3.98
CA ARG A 452 -23.88 -13.65 -4.11
C ARG A 452 -24.56 -13.65 -2.74
N MET A 453 -24.06 -14.47 -1.81
CA MET A 453 -24.58 -14.52 -0.44
C MET A 453 -24.37 -13.19 0.29
N MET A 454 -23.16 -12.63 0.22
CA MET A 454 -22.83 -11.31 0.78
C MET A 454 -23.81 -10.25 0.28
N SER A 455 -24.08 -10.24 -1.03
CA SER A 455 -25.03 -9.30 -1.63
C SER A 455 -26.48 -9.46 -1.14
N VAL A 456 -26.94 -10.70 -0.91
CA VAL A 456 -28.32 -10.98 -0.47
C VAL A 456 -28.48 -10.68 1.02
N VAL A 457 -27.57 -11.19 1.85
CA VAL A 457 -27.63 -11.06 3.32
C VAL A 457 -27.48 -9.60 3.75
N SER A 458 -26.60 -8.83 3.11
CA SER A 458 -26.43 -7.40 3.42
C SER A 458 -27.72 -6.58 3.21
N ARG A 459 -28.65 -7.05 2.36
CA ARG A 459 -29.95 -6.38 2.12
C ARG A 459 -31.00 -6.68 3.18
N LEU A 460 -30.77 -7.64 4.08
CA LEU A 460 -31.74 -8.01 5.09
C LEU A 460 -31.96 -6.87 6.11
N PRO A 461 -33.19 -6.68 6.63
CA PRO A 461 -33.44 -5.72 7.71
C PRO A 461 -32.62 -5.98 8.98
N ARG A 462 -32.11 -7.21 9.17
CA ARG A 462 -31.20 -7.55 10.26
C ARG A 462 -29.82 -6.91 10.08
N ALA A 463 -29.25 -6.99 8.88
CA ALA A 463 -27.95 -6.36 8.56
C ALA A 463 -28.00 -4.84 8.81
N ASP A 464 -29.13 -4.21 8.47
CA ASP A 464 -29.39 -2.81 8.76
C ASP A 464 -29.37 -2.49 10.26
N ARG A 465 -30.13 -3.24 11.08
CA ARG A 465 -30.15 -3.04 12.53
C ARG A 465 -28.78 -3.27 13.16
N ALA A 466 -28.00 -4.20 12.62
CA ALA A 466 -26.67 -4.55 13.11
C ALA A 466 -25.56 -3.57 12.70
N SER A 467 -25.84 -2.56 11.86
CA SER A 467 -24.81 -1.63 11.35
C SER A 467 -25.19 -0.16 11.46
N ARG A 468 -26.48 0.17 11.47
CA ARG A 468 -26.96 1.56 11.40
C ARG A 468 -26.44 2.45 12.53
N ASP A 469 -26.25 1.89 13.73
CA ASP A 469 -25.87 2.66 14.92
C ASP A 469 -24.36 2.93 14.93
N ALA A 470 -23.53 1.96 14.48
CA ALA A 470 -22.10 2.17 14.23
C ALA A 470 -21.86 3.10 13.03
N PHE A 471 -22.68 3.07 11.98
CA PHE A 471 -22.58 4.07 10.92
C PHE A 471 -22.99 5.48 11.35
N ALA A 472 -23.71 5.63 12.48
CA ALA A 472 -24.13 6.93 12.97
C ALA A 472 -23.07 7.61 13.85
N THR A 473 -21.98 6.90 14.21
CA THR A 473 -20.87 7.46 15.00
C THR A 473 -19.78 8.10 14.15
N VAL A 474 -19.79 7.89 12.82
CA VAL A 474 -18.75 8.36 11.88
C VAL A 474 -19.28 9.35 10.85
N ASP A 475 -18.40 10.17 10.28
CA ASP A 475 -18.75 11.16 9.24
C ASP A 475 -19.09 10.48 7.91
N VAL A 476 -18.36 9.41 7.59
CA VAL A 476 -18.48 8.65 6.35
C VAL A 476 -18.67 7.18 6.69
N ALA A 477 -19.76 6.59 6.20
CA ALA A 477 -20.04 5.18 6.39
C ALA A 477 -19.28 4.35 5.34
N GLY A 478 -18.31 3.54 5.77
CA GLY A 478 -17.55 2.62 4.93
C GLY A 478 -18.28 1.28 4.74
N TYR A 479 -18.59 0.93 3.50
CA TYR A 479 -19.30 -0.29 3.14
C TYR A 479 -18.33 -1.29 2.48
N ASN A 480 -17.94 -2.32 3.20
CA ASN A 480 -17.25 -3.47 2.61
C ASN A 480 -18.28 -4.37 1.92
N TYR A 481 -18.09 -4.59 0.62
CA TYR A 481 -18.90 -5.44 -0.24
C TYR A 481 -20.41 -5.12 -0.24
N GLY A 482 -20.74 -3.88 0.14
CA GLY A 482 -22.09 -3.41 0.40
C GLY A 482 -22.79 -2.75 -0.79
N LEU A 483 -22.28 -2.92 -2.02
CA LEU A 483 -22.76 -2.22 -3.22
C LEU A 483 -24.29 -2.23 -3.38
N ALA A 484 -24.93 -3.36 -3.07
CA ALA A 484 -26.38 -3.52 -3.19
C ALA A 484 -27.21 -2.62 -2.26
N ARG A 485 -26.59 -1.96 -1.30
CA ARG A 485 -27.24 -1.11 -0.28
C ARG A 485 -27.26 0.36 -0.61
N TYR A 486 -26.36 0.87 -1.45
CA TYR A 486 -26.15 2.31 -1.62
C TYR A 486 -27.45 3.07 -1.92
N LYS A 487 -28.20 2.66 -2.95
CA LYS A 487 -29.47 3.32 -3.32
C LYS A 487 -30.56 3.23 -2.25
N GLY A 488 -30.59 2.14 -1.48
CA GLY A 488 -31.55 1.95 -0.40
C GLY A 488 -31.22 2.86 0.78
N ASP A 489 -29.95 2.87 1.17
CA ASP A 489 -29.47 3.52 2.38
C ASP A 489 -29.41 5.04 2.22
N VAL A 490 -29.02 5.57 1.06
CA VAL A 490 -29.07 7.02 0.80
C VAL A 490 -30.49 7.56 0.90
N ARG A 491 -31.50 6.78 0.48
CA ARG A 491 -32.92 7.18 0.63
C ARG A 491 -33.41 7.10 2.07
N ARG A 492 -32.92 6.13 2.82
CA ARG A 492 -33.34 5.90 4.20
C ARG A 492 -32.62 6.80 5.21
N TYR A 493 -31.38 7.16 4.91
CA TYR A 493 -30.48 7.95 5.72
C TYR A 493 -29.97 9.13 4.87
N PRO A 494 -30.77 10.19 4.66
CA PRO A 494 -30.48 11.25 3.69
C PRO A 494 -29.22 12.08 4.01
N HIS A 495 -28.71 11.99 5.24
CA HIS A 495 -27.47 12.65 5.66
C HIS A 495 -26.24 11.73 5.64
N ARG A 496 -26.42 10.44 5.32
CA ARG A 496 -25.31 9.48 5.30
C ARG A 496 -24.47 9.68 4.04
N VAL A 497 -23.18 9.91 4.24
CA VAL A 497 -22.16 9.77 3.20
C VAL A 497 -21.71 8.32 3.18
N ILE A 498 -21.59 7.75 1.98
CA ILE A 498 -21.20 6.36 1.75
C ILE A 498 -19.86 6.33 1.02
N LEU A 499 -18.95 5.50 1.53
CA LEU A 499 -17.75 5.10 0.83
C LEU A 499 -17.82 3.59 0.56
N GLY A 500 -17.56 3.16 -0.68
CA GLY A 500 -17.19 1.76 -0.92
C GLY A 500 -15.79 1.52 -0.40
N SER A 501 -15.65 1.21 0.89
CA SER A 501 -14.35 1.06 1.55
C SER A 501 -13.62 -0.21 1.14
N GLU A 502 -14.35 -1.19 0.59
CA GLU A 502 -13.79 -2.41 0.01
C GLU A 502 -14.81 -3.03 -0.97
N THR A 503 -14.42 -3.24 -2.22
CA THR A 503 -15.29 -3.84 -3.24
C THR A 503 -14.59 -4.90 -4.07
N LEU A 504 -15.38 -5.78 -4.67
CA LEU A 504 -14.85 -6.82 -5.55
C LEU A 504 -14.36 -6.18 -6.85
N PRO A 505 -13.19 -6.59 -7.40
CA PRO A 505 -12.69 -6.07 -8.68
C PRO A 505 -13.71 -6.19 -9.82
N GLY A 506 -14.57 -7.21 -9.78
CA GLY A 506 -15.64 -7.42 -10.77
C GLY A 506 -16.83 -6.48 -10.69
N ASP A 507 -16.98 -5.77 -9.57
CA ASP A 507 -18.07 -4.83 -9.36
C ASP A 507 -17.64 -3.38 -9.63
N VAL A 508 -16.36 -3.11 -9.91
CA VAL A 508 -15.80 -1.75 -10.13
C VAL A 508 -16.62 -0.92 -11.12
N ALA A 509 -17.03 -1.49 -12.26
CA ALA A 509 -17.81 -0.78 -13.26
C ALA A 509 -19.21 -0.39 -12.76
N LYS A 510 -19.84 -1.21 -11.91
CA LYS A 510 -21.14 -0.91 -11.31
C LYS A 510 -20.99 0.07 -10.15
N ALA A 511 -19.95 -0.09 -9.32
CA ALA A 511 -19.64 0.78 -8.21
C ALA A 511 -19.35 2.20 -8.70
N TRP A 512 -18.48 2.34 -9.70
CA TRP A 512 -18.13 3.63 -10.28
C TRP A 512 -19.33 4.39 -10.84
N ARG A 513 -20.26 3.70 -11.50
CA ARG A 513 -21.51 4.32 -11.95
C ARG A 513 -22.32 4.91 -10.77
N LEU A 514 -22.40 4.21 -9.65
CA LEU A 514 -23.10 4.73 -8.46
C LEU A 514 -22.36 5.91 -7.82
N VAL A 515 -21.03 5.90 -7.82
CA VAL A 515 -20.18 7.01 -7.37
C VAL A 515 -20.44 8.26 -8.23
N GLN A 516 -20.56 8.10 -9.54
CA GLN A 516 -20.88 9.19 -10.46
C GLN A 516 -22.32 9.71 -10.25
N ASP A 517 -23.30 8.80 -10.19
CA ASP A 517 -24.73 9.11 -10.18
C ASP A 517 -25.27 9.63 -8.83
N ILE A 518 -24.64 9.26 -7.70
CA ILE A 518 -25.16 9.54 -6.35
C ILE A 518 -24.17 10.42 -5.57
N PRO A 519 -24.47 11.70 -5.31
CA PRO A 519 -23.57 12.62 -4.61
C PRO A 519 -23.06 12.11 -3.26
N ALA A 520 -23.93 11.44 -2.49
CA ALA A 520 -23.60 10.85 -1.20
C ALA A 520 -22.62 9.66 -1.29
N VAL A 521 -22.44 9.03 -2.47
CA VAL A 521 -21.48 7.94 -2.67
C VAL A 521 -20.20 8.56 -3.21
N ILE A 522 -19.17 8.66 -2.37
CA ILE A 522 -17.99 9.50 -2.65
C ILE A 522 -16.84 8.76 -3.35
N GLY A 523 -16.89 7.44 -3.39
CA GLY A 523 -15.79 6.66 -3.92
C GLY A 523 -15.94 5.15 -3.77
N ASP A 524 -14.99 4.44 -4.35
CA ASP A 524 -14.89 2.99 -4.40
C ASP A 524 -13.43 2.57 -4.22
N PHE A 525 -13.16 1.62 -3.33
CA PHE A 525 -11.84 1.05 -3.07
C PHE A 525 -11.84 -0.44 -3.39
N VAL A 526 -11.11 -0.84 -4.42
CA VAL A 526 -11.09 -2.23 -4.90
C VAL A 526 -10.17 -3.11 -4.04
N TRP A 527 -10.62 -4.32 -3.70
CA TRP A 527 -9.81 -5.37 -3.06
C TRP A 527 -9.23 -6.33 -4.11
N ALA A 528 -7.97 -6.21 -4.53
CA ALA A 528 -6.98 -5.21 -4.10
C ALA A 528 -6.40 -4.47 -5.32
N GLY A 529 -5.91 -3.25 -5.10
CA GLY A 529 -5.22 -2.51 -6.15
C GLY A 529 -3.85 -3.12 -6.46
N TRP A 530 -3.19 -3.70 -5.46
CA TRP A 530 -1.87 -4.30 -5.57
C TRP A 530 -1.87 -5.68 -4.90
N GLU A 531 -1.24 -6.67 -5.54
CA GLU A 531 -1.08 -8.02 -4.99
C GLU A 531 -0.18 -8.01 -3.76
N TYR A 532 -0.46 -8.90 -2.80
CA TYR A 532 0.22 -8.94 -1.51
C TYR A 532 0.53 -10.37 -1.08
N LEU A 533 1.47 -10.48 -0.14
CA LEU A 533 1.83 -11.75 0.49
C LEU A 533 0.85 -12.09 1.64
N GLY A 534 0.66 -13.38 1.90
CA GLY A 534 -0.30 -13.84 2.90
C GLY A 534 -1.70 -14.02 2.35
N GLU A 535 -2.67 -14.30 3.22
CA GLU A 535 -4.02 -14.76 2.85
C GLU A 535 -3.98 -15.78 1.69
N ALA A 536 -3.02 -16.70 1.78
CA ALA A 536 -2.46 -17.34 0.59
C ALA A 536 -3.53 -18.07 -0.23
N GLY A 537 -3.77 -17.56 -1.43
CA GLY A 537 -4.64 -18.12 -2.44
C GLY A 537 -6.15 -17.93 -2.22
N VAL A 538 -6.58 -16.99 -1.36
CA VAL A 538 -8.00 -16.60 -1.19
C VAL A 538 -8.68 -16.27 -2.52
N ALA A 539 -7.97 -15.58 -3.42
CA ALA A 539 -8.47 -15.15 -4.72
C ALA A 539 -7.90 -15.94 -5.91
N VAL A 540 -6.87 -16.77 -5.69
CA VAL A 540 -6.22 -17.54 -6.76
C VAL A 540 -7.15 -18.61 -7.31
N TRP A 541 -7.35 -18.58 -8.63
CA TRP A 541 -8.08 -19.63 -9.35
C TRP A 541 -7.22 -20.88 -9.47
N VAL A 542 -7.73 -22.01 -8.99
CA VAL A 542 -6.99 -23.28 -8.97
C VAL A 542 -7.65 -24.33 -9.86
N PRO A 543 -6.87 -25.17 -10.56
CA PRO A 543 -7.40 -26.30 -11.32
C PRO A 543 -8.16 -27.26 -10.42
N GLY A 544 -9.26 -27.81 -10.93
CA GLY A 544 -10.06 -28.81 -10.24
C GLY A 544 -11.50 -28.35 -9.96
N LYS A 545 -12.20 -29.13 -9.13
CA LYS A 545 -13.62 -28.90 -8.78
C LYS A 545 -13.82 -28.48 -7.32
N LYS A 546 -12.80 -28.62 -6.47
CA LYS A 546 -12.86 -28.36 -5.03
C LYS A 546 -11.53 -27.77 -4.56
N ALA A 547 -11.61 -26.74 -3.73
CA ALA A 547 -10.46 -26.11 -3.07
C ALA A 547 -10.97 -25.30 -1.87
N GLY A 548 -10.16 -25.22 -0.81
CA GLY A 548 -10.41 -24.32 0.31
C GLY A 548 -10.30 -22.85 -0.11
N LEU A 549 -10.76 -21.94 0.76
CA LEU A 549 -10.59 -20.49 0.56
C LEU A 549 -9.10 -20.15 0.54
N ALA A 550 -8.39 -20.42 1.63
CA ALA A 550 -6.93 -20.48 1.66
C ALA A 550 -6.38 -21.72 0.93
N LYS A 551 -5.18 -21.61 0.38
CA LYS A 551 -4.48 -22.66 -0.37
C LYS A 551 -3.27 -23.16 0.44
N PRO A 552 -2.96 -24.47 0.36
CA PRO A 552 -1.84 -25.04 1.11
C PRO A 552 -0.50 -24.50 0.59
N TYR A 553 0.57 -24.73 1.35
CA TYR A 553 1.94 -24.55 0.88
C TYR A 553 2.14 -25.20 -0.51
N PRO A 554 2.85 -24.56 -1.46
CA PRO A 554 3.67 -23.35 -1.30
C PRO A 554 3.01 -22.04 -1.76
N TYR A 555 1.67 -21.94 -1.78
CA TYR A 555 1.01 -20.68 -2.17
C TYR A 555 1.39 -19.55 -1.21
N VAL A 556 1.75 -18.36 -1.71
CA VAL A 556 2.20 -17.23 -0.87
C VAL A 556 1.45 -15.92 -1.08
N ILE A 557 0.78 -15.73 -2.23
CA ILE A 557 0.04 -14.50 -2.53
C ILE A 557 -1.46 -14.70 -2.35
N ALA A 558 -2.19 -13.63 -2.10
CA ALA A 558 -3.65 -13.68 -1.95
C ALA A 558 -4.37 -13.95 -3.28
N GLY A 559 -3.97 -13.28 -4.36
CA GLY A 559 -4.52 -13.43 -5.72
C GLY A 559 -5.44 -12.33 -6.28
N PRO A 560 -5.94 -11.30 -5.53
CA PRO A 560 -6.95 -10.37 -6.03
C PRO A 560 -6.37 -9.09 -6.66
N GLY A 561 -5.04 -8.92 -6.64
CA GLY A 561 -4.39 -7.69 -7.09
C GLY A 561 -4.66 -7.34 -8.55
N MET A 562 -5.04 -6.08 -8.80
CA MET A 562 -5.09 -5.50 -10.15
C MET A 562 -3.70 -5.26 -10.74
N PHE A 563 -2.70 -5.10 -9.87
CA PHE A 563 -1.29 -5.27 -10.19
C PHE A 563 -0.79 -6.55 -9.53
N ASP A 564 0.02 -7.34 -10.24
CA ASP A 564 0.70 -8.49 -9.66
C ASP A 564 1.87 -8.08 -8.75
N LEU A 565 2.50 -9.05 -8.08
CA LEU A 565 3.60 -8.84 -7.13
C LEU A 565 4.82 -8.14 -7.74
N THR A 566 4.94 -8.12 -9.07
CA THR A 566 6.03 -7.49 -9.83
C THR A 566 5.65 -6.12 -10.41
N GLY A 567 4.42 -5.66 -10.15
CA GLY A 567 3.88 -4.40 -10.66
C GLY A 567 3.36 -4.48 -12.09
N ARG A 568 2.94 -5.66 -12.56
CA ARG A 568 2.27 -5.79 -13.87
C ARG A 568 0.76 -5.73 -13.74
N PRO A 569 0.08 -4.98 -14.63
CA PRO A 569 -1.36 -4.89 -14.60
C PRO A 569 -2.03 -6.20 -15.03
N ASP A 570 -3.19 -6.49 -14.43
CA ASP A 570 -4.05 -7.61 -14.76
C ASP A 570 -5.25 -7.18 -15.64
N ALA A 571 -6.05 -8.16 -16.07
CA ALA A 571 -7.24 -7.92 -16.86
C ALA A 571 -8.38 -7.19 -16.09
N SER A 572 -8.41 -7.29 -14.76
CA SER A 572 -9.39 -6.59 -13.92
C SER A 572 -9.14 -5.09 -13.91
N LEU A 573 -7.87 -4.66 -13.97
CA LEU A 573 -7.52 -3.25 -14.13
C LEU A 573 -8.08 -2.67 -15.43
N ARG A 574 -8.07 -3.42 -16.53
CA ARG A 574 -8.62 -2.94 -17.82
C ARG A 574 -10.11 -2.67 -17.77
N LEU A 575 -10.85 -3.47 -17.01
CA LEU A 575 -12.26 -3.20 -16.74
C LEU A 575 -12.43 -1.89 -15.96
N ALA A 576 -11.61 -1.67 -14.94
CA ALA A 576 -11.63 -0.46 -14.12
C ALA A 576 -11.30 0.78 -14.96
N GLN A 577 -10.22 0.74 -15.74
CA GLN A 577 -9.80 1.82 -16.63
C GLN A 577 -10.88 2.17 -17.67
N ALA A 578 -11.51 1.16 -18.27
CA ALA A 578 -12.62 1.38 -19.20
C ALA A 578 -13.84 2.04 -18.52
N ALA A 579 -14.14 1.66 -17.27
CA ALA A 579 -15.23 2.25 -16.50
C ALA A 579 -14.93 3.68 -16.03
N TRP A 580 -13.68 3.96 -15.64
CA TRP A 580 -13.21 5.29 -15.26
C TRP A 580 -13.05 6.23 -16.45
N GLY A 581 -13.00 5.69 -17.67
CA GLY A 581 -12.82 6.47 -18.89
C GLY A 581 -11.37 6.87 -19.16
N VAL A 582 -10.41 6.10 -18.62
CA VAL A 582 -8.96 6.32 -18.76
C VAL A 582 -8.28 5.22 -19.59
N LEU A 583 -9.08 4.35 -20.22
CA LEU A 583 -8.59 3.36 -21.18
C LEU A 583 -8.71 3.94 -22.60
N ASP A 584 -7.58 4.34 -23.18
CA ASP A 584 -7.53 5.01 -24.49
C ASP A 584 -7.86 4.07 -25.66
N GLU A 585 -7.28 2.86 -25.64
CA GLU A 585 -7.43 1.84 -26.69
C GLU A 585 -8.11 0.57 -26.14
N PRO A 586 -8.81 -0.23 -26.98
CA PRO A 586 -9.38 -1.49 -26.50
C PRO A 586 -8.29 -2.40 -25.91
N ALA A 587 -8.50 -3.03 -24.77
CA ALA A 587 -7.50 -3.92 -24.17
C ALA A 587 -7.85 -5.39 -24.43
N ILE A 588 -6.98 -6.13 -25.12
CA ILE A 588 -7.19 -7.55 -25.42
C ILE A 588 -6.57 -8.39 -24.30
N THR A 589 -7.37 -9.29 -23.74
CA THR A 589 -6.90 -10.25 -22.73
C THR A 589 -7.31 -11.66 -23.12
N VAL A 590 -6.45 -12.62 -22.79
CA VAL A 590 -6.62 -14.01 -23.19
C VAL A 590 -6.40 -14.90 -21.98
N ARG A 591 -7.36 -15.78 -21.70
CA ARG A 591 -7.17 -16.78 -20.65
C ARG A 591 -6.03 -17.72 -21.02
N PRO A 592 -5.14 -18.09 -20.08
CA PRO A 592 -3.98 -18.89 -20.38
C PRO A 592 -4.30 -20.19 -21.12
N LEU A 593 -3.60 -20.47 -22.22
CA LEU A 593 -3.98 -21.59 -23.10
C LEU A 593 -3.49 -22.97 -22.61
N ASP A 594 -2.63 -23.01 -21.59
CA ASP A 594 -2.33 -24.22 -20.82
C ASP A 594 -3.52 -24.69 -19.96
N ARG A 595 -4.55 -23.85 -19.82
CA ARG A 595 -5.71 -24.05 -18.93
C ARG A 595 -7.01 -24.41 -19.63
N VAL A 596 -7.05 -24.36 -20.96
CA VAL A 596 -8.27 -24.57 -21.76
C VAL A 596 -8.92 -25.92 -21.46
N GLY A 597 -10.24 -25.90 -21.22
CA GLY A 597 -11.06 -27.10 -21.02
C GLY A 597 -10.91 -27.77 -19.65
N ARG A 598 -10.10 -27.21 -18.74
CA ARG A 598 -9.96 -27.71 -17.36
C ARG A 598 -11.01 -27.05 -16.46
N PRO A 599 -11.62 -27.77 -15.50
CA PRO A 599 -12.44 -27.15 -14.47
C PRO A 599 -11.56 -26.33 -13.53
N TYR A 600 -12.13 -25.25 -12.98
CA TYR A 600 -11.48 -24.37 -12.02
C TYR A 600 -12.41 -24.09 -10.85
N VAL A 601 -11.83 -23.95 -9.66
CA VAL A 601 -12.48 -23.27 -8.54
C VAL A 601 -12.19 -21.78 -8.66
N ARG A 602 -13.24 -20.98 -8.74
CA ARG A 602 -13.16 -19.53 -8.88
C ARG A 602 -13.36 -18.87 -7.52
N SER A 603 -12.84 -17.66 -7.39
CA SER A 603 -13.05 -16.82 -6.22
C SER A 603 -13.90 -15.60 -6.56
N ALA A 604 -14.65 -15.07 -5.60
CA ALA A 604 -15.42 -13.83 -5.78
C ALA A 604 -14.48 -12.61 -5.96
N TRP A 605 -13.29 -12.67 -5.37
CA TRP A 605 -12.28 -11.61 -5.37
C TRP A 605 -11.41 -11.58 -6.63
N ARG A 606 -11.63 -12.47 -7.60
CA ARG A 606 -10.93 -12.46 -8.89
C ARG A 606 -11.87 -12.83 -10.02
N ILE A 607 -12.03 -11.92 -10.98
CA ILE A 607 -12.96 -12.11 -12.10
C ILE A 607 -12.40 -12.95 -13.25
N THR A 608 -11.09 -12.96 -13.44
CA THR A 608 -10.44 -13.69 -14.53
C THR A 608 -8.97 -13.95 -14.20
N ASP A 609 -8.40 -14.98 -14.82
CA ASP A 609 -6.96 -15.23 -14.88
C ASP A 609 -6.36 -14.88 -16.25
N ALA A 610 -7.11 -14.13 -17.07
CA ALA A 610 -6.66 -13.65 -18.38
C ALA A 610 -5.52 -12.64 -18.28
N VAL A 611 -4.65 -12.67 -19.29
CA VAL A 611 -3.46 -11.82 -19.41
C VAL A 611 -3.37 -11.23 -20.81
N GLU A 612 -2.65 -10.12 -20.97
CA GLU A 612 -2.45 -9.43 -22.25
C GLU A 612 -1.36 -10.11 -23.09
N SER A 613 -1.66 -11.29 -23.65
CA SER A 613 -0.73 -11.98 -24.55
C SER A 613 -1.43 -12.88 -25.58
N TRP A 614 -0.83 -12.96 -26.78
CA TRP A 614 -1.18 -13.93 -27.82
C TRP A 614 -0.03 -14.92 -28.12
N ALA A 615 1.05 -14.88 -27.32
CA ALA A 615 2.20 -15.77 -27.41
C ALA A 615 2.00 -16.99 -26.49
N TRP A 616 1.47 -18.06 -27.08
CA TRP A 616 1.07 -19.29 -26.41
C TRP A 616 1.49 -20.54 -27.22
N ARG A 617 2.75 -20.58 -27.68
CA ARG A 617 3.27 -21.64 -28.54
C ARG A 617 2.95 -23.04 -27.98
N GLY A 618 2.60 -23.99 -28.86
CA GLY A 618 2.17 -25.34 -28.45
C GLY A 618 0.68 -25.42 -28.07
N SER A 619 -0.10 -24.39 -28.37
CA SER A 619 -1.55 -24.33 -28.15
C SER A 619 -2.37 -24.32 -29.45
N GLU A 620 -1.79 -24.79 -30.56
CA GLU A 620 -2.39 -24.83 -31.89
C GLU A 620 -3.79 -25.47 -31.84
N GLY A 621 -4.79 -24.72 -32.33
CA GLY A 621 -6.16 -25.22 -32.45
C GLY A 621 -6.97 -25.28 -31.14
N LYS A 622 -6.36 -25.01 -29.97
CA LYS A 622 -7.09 -24.83 -28.71
C LYS A 622 -8.07 -23.66 -28.84
N ARG A 623 -9.23 -23.78 -28.21
CA ARG A 623 -10.26 -22.73 -28.22
C ARG A 623 -9.91 -21.68 -27.18
N ALA A 624 -9.34 -20.56 -27.60
CA ALA A 624 -9.02 -19.42 -26.75
C ALA A 624 -10.30 -18.72 -26.27
N GLU A 625 -10.31 -18.33 -24.99
CA GLU A 625 -11.29 -17.40 -24.40
C GLU A 625 -10.64 -16.02 -24.41
N VAL A 626 -11.15 -15.12 -25.25
CA VAL A 626 -10.62 -13.76 -25.44
C VAL A 626 -11.63 -12.76 -24.89
N SER A 627 -11.20 -11.83 -24.06
CA SER A 627 -12.02 -10.72 -23.57
C SER A 627 -11.39 -9.42 -24.04
N VAL A 628 -12.17 -8.55 -24.67
CA VAL A 628 -11.73 -7.19 -25.04
C VAL A 628 -12.47 -6.18 -24.18
N TYR A 629 -11.72 -5.33 -23.47
CA TYR A 629 -12.27 -4.24 -22.67
C TYR A 629 -12.26 -2.94 -23.46
N SER A 630 -13.38 -2.20 -23.46
CA SER A 630 -13.48 -0.92 -24.18
C SER A 630 -14.66 -0.08 -23.72
N ALA A 631 -14.47 1.24 -23.70
CA ALA A 631 -15.53 2.25 -23.52
C ALA A 631 -16.28 2.57 -24.83
N ALA A 632 -15.88 2.01 -25.98
CA ALA A 632 -16.58 2.18 -27.24
C ALA A 632 -17.87 1.34 -27.31
N ASP A 633 -18.76 1.64 -28.25
CA ASP A 633 -20.06 0.96 -28.37
C ASP A 633 -19.91 -0.50 -28.78
N GLU A 634 -18.95 -0.79 -29.66
CA GLU A 634 -18.68 -2.11 -30.22
C GLU A 634 -17.18 -2.34 -30.42
N VAL A 635 -16.78 -3.60 -30.45
CA VAL A 635 -15.44 -4.03 -30.81
C VAL A 635 -15.52 -5.12 -31.86
N GLU A 636 -14.67 -5.05 -32.88
CA GLU A 636 -14.38 -6.16 -33.80
C GLU A 636 -13.06 -6.82 -33.43
N LEU A 637 -13.06 -8.15 -33.35
CA LEU A 637 -11.86 -8.95 -33.16
C LEU A 637 -11.44 -9.57 -34.49
N VAL A 638 -10.18 -9.42 -34.87
CA VAL A 638 -9.62 -9.89 -36.14
C VAL A 638 -8.39 -10.75 -35.86
N LEU A 639 -8.36 -11.98 -36.38
CA LEU A 639 -7.20 -12.87 -36.29
C LEU A 639 -6.59 -13.07 -37.67
N ASN A 640 -5.33 -12.68 -37.84
CA ASN A 640 -4.58 -12.82 -39.11
C ASN A 640 -5.36 -12.27 -40.32
N GLY A 641 -5.91 -11.06 -40.16
CA GLY A 641 -6.68 -10.36 -41.20
C GLY A 641 -8.10 -10.91 -41.43
N ARG A 642 -8.56 -11.90 -40.65
CA ARG A 642 -9.92 -12.44 -40.74
C ARG A 642 -10.73 -12.07 -39.52
N SER A 643 -11.88 -11.43 -39.74
CA SER A 643 -12.81 -11.08 -38.67
C SER A 643 -13.28 -12.35 -37.94
N VAL A 644 -13.11 -12.37 -36.62
CA VAL A 644 -13.71 -13.34 -35.70
C VAL A 644 -15.16 -12.92 -35.38
N GLY A 645 -15.44 -11.62 -35.47
CA GLY A 645 -16.77 -11.03 -35.34
C GLY A 645 -16.73 -9.67 -34.65
N ARG A 646 -17.87 -8.98 -34.67
CA ARG A 646 -18.13 -7.72 -33.98
C ARG A 646 -19.14 -7.93 -32.86
N ARG A 647 -18.91 -7.32 -31.69
CA ARG A 647 -19.76 -7.46 -30.49
C ARG A 647 -19.89 -6.11 -29.77
N GLY A 648 -21.00 -5.92 -29.08
CA GLY A 648 -21.20 -4.76 -28.21
C GLY A 648 -20.19 -4.74 -27.06
N ALA A 649 -19.70 -3.55 -26.75
CA ALA A 649 -18.84 -3.22 -25.61
C ALA A 649 -19.45 -2.02 -24.84
N GLY A 650 -18.64 -1.23 -24.15
CA GLY A 650 -19.08 -0.02 -23.45
C GLY A 650 -20.03 -0.30 -22.29
N GLU A 651 -20.58 0.75 -21.69
CA GLU A 651 -21.34 0.66 -20.43
C GLU A 651 -22.50 -0.36 -20.49
N LYS A 652 -23.23 -0.44 -21.61
CA LYS A 652 -24.36 -1.37 -21.80
C LYS A 652 -23.95 -2.84 -21.75
N ASN A 653 -22.70 -3.14 -22.07
CA ASN A 653 -22.12 -4.49 -22.03
C ASN A 653 -21.04 -4.59 -20.95
N HIS A 654 -21.13 -3.77 -19.90
CA HIS A 654 -20.17 -3.75 -18.78
C HIS A 654 -18.72 -3.60 -19.24
N TYR A 655 -18.50 -2.78 -20.28
CA TYR A 655 -17.20 -2.46 -20.87
C TYR A 655 -16.42 -3.65 -21.41
N ARG A 656 -17.08 -4.78 -21.69
CA ARG A 656 -16.42 -6.05 -22.07
C ARG A 656 -17.13 -6.74 -23.23
N ALA A 657 -16.34 -7.21 -24.19
CA ALA A 657 -16.78 -8.06 -25.29
C ALA A 657 -16.01 -9.40 -25.27
N ASP A 658 -16.72 -10.52 -25.12
CA ASP A 658 -16.12 -11.86 -25.07
C ASP A 658 -16.18 -12.56 -26.42
N PHE A 659 -15.08 -13.21 -26.82
CA PHE A 659 -14.93 -13.97 -28.05
C PHE A 659 -14.37 -15.36 -27.77
N HIS A 660 -14.64 -16.28 -28.70
CA HIS A 660 -13.96 -17.57 -28.75
C HIS A 660 -13.39 -17.78 -30.13
N VAL A 661 -12.09 -18.07 -30.21
CA VAL A 661 -11.39 -18.30 -31.48
C VAL A 661 -10.39 -19.44 -31.29
N ARG A 662 -10.16 -20.23 -32.35
CA ARG A 662 -9.09 -21.24 -32.30
C ARG A 662 -7.75 -20.52 -32.39
N TRP A 663 -6.89 -20.73 -31.40
CA TRP A 663 -5.57 -20.12 -31.38
C TRP A 663 -4.75 -20.58 -32.59
N ARG A 664 -4.13 -19.61 -33.25
CA ARG A 664 -3.16 -19.76 -34.33
C ARG A 664 -2.09 -18.69 -34.14
N PRO A 665 -0.82 -19.00 -34.42
CA PRO A 665 0.22 -17.99 -34.34
C PRO A 665 -0.08 -16.83 -35.30
N GLY A 666 0.32 -15.63 -34.90
CA GLY A 666 0.21 -14.41 -35.71
C GLY A 666 -0.29 -13.22 -34.89
N VAL A 667 -1.19 -12.43 -35.47
CA VAL A 667 -1.66 -11.16 -34.90
C VAL A 667 -3.14 -11.24 -34.57
N LEU A 668 -3.48 -10.92 -33.33
CA LEU A 668 -4.83 -10.73 -32.84
C LEU A 668 -5.07 -9.22 -32.65
N LEU A 669 -5.92 -8.64 -33.48
CA LEU A 669 -6.24 -7.21 -33.51
C LEU A 669 -7.65 -6.98 -32.97
N ALA A 670 -7.82 -5.97 -32.12
CA ALA A 670 -9.12 -5.45 -31.71
C ALA A 670 -9.31 -4.04 -32.26
N ILE A 671 -10.47 -3.77 -32.83
CA ILE A 671 -10.85 -2.47 -33.40
C ILE A 671 -12.09 -1.99 -32.65
N ALA A 672 -12.01 -0.84 -32.00
CA ALA A 672 -13.09 -0.23 -31.24
C ALA A 672 -13.88 0.76 -32.12
N TYR A 673 -15.21 0.71 -32.03
CA TYR A 673 -16.10 1.54 -32.81
C TYR A 673 -17.06 2.34 -31.92
N ARG A 674 -17.23 3.64 -32.23
CA ARG A 674 -18.24 4.52 -31.63
C ARG A 674 -19.12 5.08 -32.74
N ALA A 675 -20.44 4.92 -32.61
CA ALA A 675 -21.40 5.31 -33.65
C ALA A 675 -21.07 4.77 -35.06
N GLY A 676 -20.41 3.59 -35.14
CA GLY A 676 -20.02 2.97 -36.41
C GLY A 676 -18.64 3.36 -36.93
N GLU A 677 -18.01 4.41 -36.40
CA GLU A 677 -16.68 4.87 -36.77
C GLU A 677 -15.60 4.26 -35.88
N GLU A 678 -14.44 3.96 -36.45
CA GLU A 678 -13.29 3.48 -35.68
C GLU A 678 -12.75 4.62 -34.79
N VAL A 679 -12.56 4.32 -33.51
CA VAL A 679 -12.04 5.28 -32.52
C VAL A 679 -10.72 4.84 -31.89
N GLY A 680 -10.29 3.59 -32.13
CA GLY A 680 -9.03 3.06 -31.60
C GLY A 680 -8.85 1.60 -31.95
N ARG A 681 -7.62 1.11 -31.84
CA ARG A 681 -7.28 -0.30 -32.09
C ARG A 681 -6.09 -0.71 -31.22
N SER A 682 -5.97 -2.00 -30.94
CA SER A 682 -4.80 -2.57 -30.27
C SER A 682 -4.53 -3.96 -30.82
N GLU A 683 -3.31 -4.46 -30.63
CA GLU A 683 -2.93 -5.78 -31.12
C GLU A 683 -2.09 -6.57 -30.10
N LEU A 684 -2.23 -7.89 -30.17
CA LEU A 684 -1.35 -8.84 -29.51
C LEU A 684 -0.72 -9.77 -30.57
N ARG A 685 0.53 -10.15 -30.35
CA ARG A 685 1.31 -10.97 -31.28
C ARG A 685 1.76 -12.27 -30.63
N SER A 686 1.92 -13.31 -31.43
CA SER A 686 2.64 -14.52 -31.01
C SER A 686 4.14 -14.33 -31.18
N ALA A 687 4.94 -14.88 -30.26
CA ALA A 687 6.39 -14.77 -30.31
C ALA A 687 7.02 -15.65 -31.40
N ALA A 688 8.06 -15.14 -32.07
CA ALA A 688 8.87 -15.87 -33.04
C ALA A 688 9.69 -17.01 -32.39
N ASP A 689 10.11 -18.00 -33.19
CA ASP A 689 10.63 -19.27 -32.68
C ASP A 689 11.86 -19.14 -31.77
N GLU A 690 12.80 -18.28 -32.14
CA GLU A 690 14.01 -18.01 -31.37
C GLU A 690 13.71 -17.09 -30.20
N LEU A 691 14.02 -17.55 -28.98
CA LEU A 691 13.82 -16.80 -27.74
C LEU A 691 15.15 -16.61 -27.04
N ASN A 692 15.37 -15.42 -26.51
CA ASN A 692 16.54 -15.04 -25.72
C ASN A 692 16.10 -14.45 -24.38
N ILE A 693 16.96 -14.55 -23.36
CA ILE A 693 16.78 -13.77 -22.13
C ILE A 693 17.03 -12.29 -22.44
N ASN A 694 16.12 -11.43 -22.00
CA ASN A 694 16.23 -9.98 -22.05
C ASN A 694 16.30 -9.42 -20.63
N VAL A 695 17.18 -8.45 -20.41
CA VAL A 695 17.37 -7.75 -19.14
C VAL A 695 17.07 -6.28 -19.37
N ARG A 696 16.01 -5.77 -18.72
CA ARG A 696 15.53 -4.41 -18.93
C ARG A 696 15.30 -3.68 -17.59
N PRO A 697 16.21 -2.80 -17.18
CA PRO A 697 15.97 -1.87 -16.08
C PRO A 697 14.76 -0.97 -16.37
N GLU A 698 14.02 -0.58 -15.33
CA GLU A 698 13.00 0.47 -15.43
C GLU A 698 13.60 1.87 -15.54
N SER A 699 14.86 2.03 -15.08
CA SER A 699 15.65 3.26 -15.18
C SER A 699 17.11 2.90 -15.46
N ASP A 700 17.76 3.68 -16.30
CA ASP A 700 19.20 3.57 -16.58
C ASP A 700 20.07 4.32 -15.54
N VAL A 701 19.43 5.02 -14.58
CA VAL A 701 20.08 5.78 -13.52
C VAL A 701 19.61 5.30 -12.14
N LEU A 702 20.54 5.25 -11.19
CA LEU A 702 20.34 4.89 -9.79
C LEU A 702 21.00 5.96 -8.89
N SER A 703 20.33 6.41 -7.83
CA SER A 703 20.96 7.28 -6.83
C SER A 703 21.96 6.49 -5.98
N ALA A 704 23.18 7.01 -5.86
CA ALA A 704 24.23 6.47 -5.01
C ALA A 704 24.10 6.98 -3.56
N ASP A 705 22.94 6.77 -2.94
CA ASP A 705 22.65 7.12 -1.54
C ASP A 705 22.68 5.91 -0.58
N GLY A 706 22.81 4.71 -1.14
CA GLY A 706 22.76 3.45 -0.41
C GLY A 706 21.36 2.84 -0.32
N ASP A 707 20.28 3.58 -0.56
CA ASP A 707 18.92 3.13 -0.26
C ASP A 707 18.00 3.10 -1.50
N ASP A 708 18.36 3.81 -2.57
CA ASP A 708 17.63 3.81 -3.83
C ASP A 708 17.65 2.42 -4.49
N LEU A 709 16.60 2.14 -5.26
CA LEU A 709 16.35 0.84 -5.84
C LEU A 709 16.25 0.88 -7.37
N ALA A 710 16.87 -0.09 -8.03
CA ALA A 710 16.63 -0.39 -9.44
C ALA A 710 15.78 -1.65 -9.59
N PHE A 711 14.71 -1.55 -10.38
CA PHE A 711 13.83 -2.67 -10.75
C PHE A 711 14.19 -3.14 -12.15
N VAL A 712 14.57 -4.41 -12.30
CA VAL A 712 15.10 -4.96 -13.56
C VAL A 712 14.26 -6.16 -14.01
N HIS A 713 13.53 -5.98 -15.12
CA HIS A 713 12.71 -7.02 -15.73
C HIS A 713 13.60 -8.04 -16.43
N LEU A 714 13.33 -9.33 -16.19
CA LEU A 714 14.01 -10.47 -16.79
C LEU A 714 13.00 -11.27 -17.61
N GLU A 715 13.14 -11.30 -18.93
CA GLU A 715 12.05 -11.72 -19.82
C GLU A 715 12.54 -12.66 -20.93
N LEU A 716 11.82 -13.76 -21.16
CA LEU A 716 12.07 -14.66 -22.28
C LEU A 716 11.32 -14.14 -23.52
N THR A 717 12.03 -13.39 -24.36
CA THR A 717 11.46 -12.67 -25.51
C THR A 717 12.01 -13.17 -26.83
N ASP A 718 11.25 -12.97 -27.90
CA ASP A 718 11.81 -12.97 -29.25
C ASP A 718 12.54 -11.64 -29.56
N ASN A 719 13.05 -11.50 -30.78
CA ASN A 719 13.77 -10.29 -31.22
C ASN A 719 12.88 -9.04 -31.31
N ASP A 720 11.55 -9.19 -31.31
CA ASP A 720 10.58 -8.09 -31.31
C ASP A 720 10.11 -7.73 -29.88
N GLY A 721 10.65 -8.40 -28.85
CA GLY A 721 10.31 -8.16 -27.44
C GLY A 721 9.03 -8.88 -26.97
N VAL A 722 8.46 -9.79 -27.77
CA VAL A 722 7.25 -10.53 -27.40
C VAL A 722 7.61 -11.66 -26.44
N VAL A 723 7.05 -11.62 -25.23
CA VAL A 723 7.25 -12.68 -24.22
C VAL A 723 6.38 -13.89 -24.51
N GLU A 724 7.01 -15.07 -24.58
CA GLU A 724 6.31 -16.34 -24.77
C GLU A 724 5.84 -16.93 -23.42
N MET A 725 4.52 -16.96 -23.20
CA MET A 725 3.93 -17.17 -21.87
C MET A 725 4.01 -18.60 -21.33
N LEU A 726 4.26 -19.59 -22.19
CA LEU A 726 4.41 -21.00 -21.77
C LEU A 726 5.87 -21.47 -21.71
N ASN A 727 6.81 -20.61 -22.12
CA ASN A 727 8.22 -20.89 -21.93
C ASN A 727 8.63 -20.41 -20.54
N GLU A 728 8.95 -21.36 -19.68
CA GLU A 728 9.56 -21.08 -18.39
C GLU A 728 11.02 -21.56 -18.42
N ASP A 729 11.93 -20.88 -17.73
CA ASP A 729 13.30 -21.32 -17.51
C ASP A 729 13.85 -20.84 -16.17
N THR A 730 14.95 -21.42 -15.71
CA THR A 730 15.68 -20.91 -14.54
C THR A 730 16.64 -19.81 -14.98
N ILE A 731 16.54 -18.66 -14.32
CA ILE A 731 17.40 -17.50 -14.52
C ILE A 731 18.30 -17.35 -13.30
N GLU A 732 19.59 -17.20 -13.55
CA GLU A 732 20.62 -16.86 -12.56
C GLU A 732 21.04 -15.41 -12.78
N VAL A 733 21.13 -14.62 -11.71
CA VAL A 733 21.46 -13.19 -11.76
C VAL A 733 22.76 -12.95 -11.00
N GLU A 734 23.68 -12.24 -11.65
CA GLU A 734 24.93 -11.78 -11.09
C GLU A 734 24.98 -10.25 -11.21
N VAL A 735 25.33 -9.57 -10.11
CA VAL A 735 25.42 -8.11 -10.05
C VAL A 735 26.84 -7.72 -9.69
N THR A 736 27.42 -6.81 -10.45
CA THR A 736 28.75 -6.23 -10.19
C THR A 736 28.69 -4.71 -10.22
N GLY A 737 29.59 -4.04 -9.50
CA GLY A 737 29.54 -2.59 -9.32
C GLY A 737 28.85 -2.18 -8.02
N PRO A 738 28.49 -0.88 -7.85
CA PRO A 738 28.05 -0.32 -6.58
C PRO A 738 26.55 -0.55 -6.29
N ALA A 739 26.09 -1.80 -6.44
CA ALA A 739 24.76 -2.23 -6.04
C ALA A 739 24.74 -3.71 -5.63
N GLU A 740 23.73 -4.08 -4.87
CA GLU A 740 23.50 -5.44 -4.38
C GLU A 740 22.11 -5.95 -4.79
N LEU A 741 22.00 -7.24 -5.12
CA LEU A 741 20.72 -7.90 -5.37
C LEU A 741 20.03 -8.16 -4.03
N ILE A 742 18.87 -7.52 -3.80
CA ILE A 742 18.11 -7.66 -2.55
C ILE A 742 16.77 -8.38 -2.72
N GLY A 743 16.35 -8.62 -3.96
CA GLY A 743 15.15 -9.40 -4.27
C GLY A 743 15.18 -9.98 -5.68
N LEU A 744 14.79 -11.25 -5.83
CA LEU A 744 14.62 -11.92 -7.12
C LEU A 744 13.43 -12.87 -7.07
N GLY A 745 12.50 -12.72 -8.00
CA GLY A 745 11.29 -13.54 -7.99
C GLY A 745 10.34 -13.27 -9.14
N THR A 746 9.11 -13.75 -8.97
CA THR A 746 8.07 -13.68 -10.00
C THR A 746 6.70 -13.51 -9.36
N ALA A 747 5.66 -13.29 -10.17
CA ALA A 747 4.28 -13.32 -9.74
C ALA A 747 3.67 -14.74 -9.67
N ASN A 748 4.50 -15.80 -9.62
CA ASN A 748 3.99 -17.16 -9.41
C ASN A 748 3.28 -17.21 -8.05
N PRO A 749 2.00 -17.64 -7.98
CA PRO A 749 1.29 -17.72 -6.70
C PRO A 749 1.91 -18.73 -5.73
N ALA A 750 2.67 -19.70 -6.21
CA ALA A 750 3.28 -20.76 -5.40
C ALA A 750 4.76 -20.95 -5.77
N PRO A 751 5.64 -19.97 -5.49
CA PRO A 751 7.05 -20.07 -5.82
C PRO A 751 7.76 -21.05 -4.88
N GLU A 752 8.74 -21.78 -5.38
CA GLU A 752 9.56 -22.69 -4.55
C GLU A 752 10.88 -22.05 -4.09
N THR A 753 11.34 -21.03 -4.81
CA THR A 753 12.61 -20.32 -4.51
C THR A 753 12.42 -19.25 -3.44
N SER A 754 13.48 -18.96 -2.69
CA SER A 754 13.54 -17.78 -1.82
C SER A 754 13.68 -16.52 -2.65
N PHE A 755 13.09 -15.41 -2.20
CA PHE A 755 13.27 -14.10 -2.82
C PHE A 755 14.68 -13.52 -2.63
N LEU A 756 15.46 -14.08 -1.68
CA LEU A 756 16.86 -13.71 -1.45
C LEU A 756 17.85 -14.55 -2.28
N SER A 757 17.34 -15.45 -3.13
CA SER A 757 18.17 -16.28 -4.02
C SER A 757 18.74 -15.45 -5.17
N SER A 758 19.92 -15.83 -5.67
CA SER A 758 20.45 -15.33 -6.95
C SER A 758 19.90 -16.06 -8.17
N SER A 759 18.96 -17.00 -7.97
CA SER A 759 18.30 -17.73 -9.06
C SER A 759 16.81 -17.91 -8.83
N THR A 760 16.02 -17.85 -9.90
CA THR A 760 14.58 -18.10 -9.86
C THR A 760 14.07 -18.71 -11.16
N SER A 761 12.97 -19.46 -11.09
CA SER A 761 12.26 -19.92 -12.29
C SER A 761 11.30 -18.83 -12.75
N THR A 762 11.35 -18.46 -14.02
CA THR A 762 10.40 -17.49 -14.60
C THR A 762 8.97 -18.00 -14.48
N TYR A 763 8.02 -17.08 -14.32
CA TYR A 763 6.59 -17.36 -14.39
C TYR A 763 6.00 -16.59 -15.56
N ARG A 764 5.31 -17.29 -16.46
CA ARG A 764 4.82 -16.70 -17.73
C ARG A 764 5.93 -16.01 -18.53
N GLY A 765 7.12 -16.61 -18.54
CA GLY A 765 8.31 -16.10 -19.23
C GLY A 765 8.95 -14.88 -18.57
N ARG A 766 8.59 -14.53 -17.32
CA ARG A 766 9.06 -13.30 -16.66
C ARG A 766 9.59 -13.55 -15.24
N ALA A 767 10.53 -12.70 -14.83
CA ALA A 767 10.99 -12.50 -13.46
C ALA A 767 11.38 -11.04 -13.24
N LEU A 768 11.57 -10.65 -11.97
CA LEU A 768 11.99 -9.32 -11.56
C LEU A 768 13.16 -9.44 -10.59
N ALA A 769 14.25 -8.72 -10.88
CA ALA A 769 15.36 -8.49 -9.96
C ALA A 769 15.25 -7.06 -9.38
N ILE A 770 15.55 -6.93 -8.09
CA ILE A 770 15.55 -5.66 -7.38
C ILE A 770 16.93 -5.44 -6.77
N LEU A 771 17.56 -4.33 -7.16
CA LEU A 771 18.90 -3.96 -6.73
C LEU A 771 18.83 -2.76 -5.79
N ARG A 772 19.68 -2.72 -4.78
CA ARG A 772 19.89 -1.56 -3.91
C ARG A 772 21.27 -0.96 -4.13
N SER A 773 21.38 0.36 -4.18
CA SER A 773 22.68 1.02 -4.29
C SER A 773 23.56 0.79 -3.04
N THR A 774 24.88 0.84 -3.18
CA THR A 774 25.80 0.73 -2.02
C THR A 774 26.17 2.07 -1.41
N GLY A 775 25.81 3.19 -2.07
CA GLY A 775 26.24 4.55 -1.73
C GLY A 775 27.43 5.05 -2.56
N ASP A 776 28.05 4.17 -3.35
CA ASP A 776 29.14 4.55 -4.26
C ASP A 776 28.60 4.84 -5.67
N ALA A 777 29.20 5.80 -6.36
CA ALA A 777 28.89 6.08 -7.77
C ALA A 777 29.67 5.12 -8.69
N GLY A 778 29.12 4.79 -9.86
CA GLY A 778 29.76 3.91 -10.83
C GLY A 778 28.79 3.15 -11.72
N ILE A 779 29.32 2.26 -12.56
CA ILE A 779 28.48 1.40 -13.41
C ILE A 779 28.11 0.16 -12.61
N VAL A 780 26.81 -0.05 -12.45
CA VAL A 780 26.20 -1.29 -11.96
C VAL A 780 25.90 -2.17 -13.17
N ARG A 781 26.46 -3.37 -13.22
CA ARG A 781 26.23 -4.33 -14.29
C ARG A 781 25.41 -5.51 -13.78
N VAL A 782 24.31 -5.80 -14.48
CA VAL A 782 23.40 -6.91 -14.22
C VAL A 782 23.56 -7.93 -15.33
N LEU A 783 24.02 -9.13 -14.99
CA LEU A 783 24.13 -10.26 -15.90
C LEU A 783 23.09 -11.31 -15.54
N ALA A 784 22.18 -11.60 -16.46
CA ALA A 784 21.21 -12.68 -16.31
C ALA A 784 21.55 -13.83 -17.25
N ARG A 785 21.61 -15.05 -16.71
CA ARG A 785 21.86 -16.28 -17.47
C ARG A 785 20.64 -17.18 -17.41
N SER A 786 20.11 -17.52 -18.58
CA SER A 786 19.07 -18.52 -18.76
C SER A 786 19.72 -19.84 -19.13
N ARG A 787 19.28 -20.94 -18.49
CA ARG A 787 19.80 -22.29 -18.80
C ARG A 787 19.65 -22.68 -20.27
N ARG A 788 18.63 -22.17 -20.96
CA ARG A 788 18.29 -22.53 -22.35
C ARG A 788 18.27 -21.36 -23.33
N ARG A 789 18.28 -20.11 -22.87
CA ARG A 789 18.03 -18.90 -23.68
C ARG A 789 19.20 -17.91 -23.66
N GLY A 790 20.41 -18.41 -23.37
CA GLY A 790 21.64 -17.62 -23.40
C GLY A 790 21.80 -16.71 -22.19
N GLU A 791 22.56 -15.64 -22.36
CA GLU A 791 22.80 -14.63 -21.33
C GLU A 791 22.59 -13.22 -21.90
N ALA A 792 22.22 -12.28 -21.03
CA ALA A 792 22.05 -10.88 -21.38
C ALA A 792 22.54 -9.98 -20.25
N ILE A 793 22.97 -8.78 -20.63
CA ILE A 793 23.58 -7.80 -19.74
C ILE A 793 22.83 -6.48 -19.87
N ALA A 794 22.59 -5.82 -18.73
CA ALA A 794 22.22 -4.42 -18.68
C ALA A 794 23.16 -3.66 -17.74
N ASP A 795 23.48 -2.43 -18.10
CA ASP A 795 24.29 -1.52 -17.28
C ASP A 795 23.38 -0.38 -16.78
N ILE A 796 23.50 -0.02 -15.50
CA ILE A 796 22.80 1.07 -14.83
C ILE A 796 23.86 2.00 -14.26
N LEU A 797 23.69 3.32 -14.40
CA LEU A 797 24.63 4.31 -13.88
C LEU A 797 24.20 4.77 -12.48
N ALA A 798 24.97 4.37 -11.46
CA ALA A 798 24.85 4.92 -10.12
C ALA A 798 25.53 6.30 -10.06
N VAL A 799 24.77 7.36 -9.76
CA VAL A 799 25.24 8.75 -9.72
C VAL A 799 25.06 9.37 -8.33
N PRO A 800 25.87 10.36 -7.94
CA PRO A 800 25.64 11.11 -6.70
C PRO A 800 24.22 11.68 -6.64
N THR A 801 23.59 11.65 -5.46
CA THR A 801 22.17 11.99 -5.24
C THR A 801 21.76 13.35 -5.81
N GLU A 802 22.62 14.37 -5.68
CA GLU A 802 22.37 15.72 -6.23
C GLU A 802 22.21 15.72 -7.77
N SER A 803 22.85 14.77 -8.46
CA SER A 803 22.77 14.59 -9.91
C SER A 803 21.62 13.68 -10.33
N ALA A 804 21.18 12.76 -9.46
CA ALA A 804 20.05 11.87 -9.72
C ALA A 804 18.71 12.65 -9.78
N HIS A 805 18.50 13.60 -8.88
CA HIS A 805 17.28 14.43 -8.85
C HIS A 805 17.13 15.38 -10.07
N ALA A 806 18.23 15.70 -10.75
CA ALA A 806 18.21 16.46 -12.00
C ALA A 806 17.73 15.62 -13.21
N VAL A 807 17.72 14.29 -13.06
CA VAL A 807 17.22 13.31 -14.04
C VAL A 807 15.90 12.74 -13.52
N THR A 808 14.93 13.60 -13.24
CA THR A 808 13.54 13.14 -13.16
C THR A 808 13.04 12.88 -14.58
N PRO A 809 12.30 11.79 -14.85
CA PRO A 809 11.64 11.61 -16.14
C PRO A 809 10.54 12.67 -16.23
N ARG A 810 10.88 13.85 -16.77
CA ARG A 810 9.91 14.88 -17.09
C ARG A 810 9.05 14.53 -18.30
N ASP A 811 9.39 13.47 -19.03
CA ASP A 811 8.62 12.96 -20.15
C ASP A 811 8.84 11.43 -20.23
N ALA A 812 7.84 10.66 -19.80
CA ALA A 812 7.61 9.28 -20.21
C ALA A 812 6.11 9.09 -20.41
#